data_AF-A0AA47N4D7-F1
#
_entry.id   AF-A0AA47N4D7-F1
#
_cell.length_a   1.000
_cell.length_b   1.000
_cell.length_c   1.000
_cell.angle_alpha   90.00
_cell.angle_beta   90.00
_cell.angle_gamma   90.00
#
_symmetry.space_group_name_H-M   'P 1'
#
loop_
_entity.id
_entity.type
_entity.pdbx_description
1 polymer ?
#
loop_
_entity_poly.entity_id
_entity_poly.type
_entity_poly.pdbx_seq_one_letter_code
_entity_poly.pdbx_strand_id
1 'polypeptide(L)'
;MIKAVDKGWGSRQTQGRHTTLWHRTKGDADYKTHQHVGVSGAAGGDAASADGSGGSGEVSPNFYLVKGDFYLVKGDFYQVKGDFYLVKGDFYKVKGDFYQVKGDFYKVKGDFYLMKGDFYKVKGDFYLVKGDFYKVKGDFYQVKGDFYKVKGDFYKVKGDFYLMKGDFYKVKGDFYQVKGESHSNPQIDDWMSQILMDNPDMVSMERYGRTYQERDINLIKVNFSSSSFTGRGQGGARGGRGGGRGRVRRRNRITDDIRATIVDHVINHGMTLREAGQRVQPNLSRYTVASIIRTFRNENRIARRPDVGGRRRMFTPEQEPHIVNMVIANNAIRLREIQQRIIDNDTIFQNIRSVSMSVLSRVLARNRIRMKQIYRVPFERNSERVKQLRYEYVQRVMELEADGAMGHELLFVDEAGFNLSKTRRRGRNIIGHRAIINVPGQRGGNITMCAAISQNGVIGERSGEMKKAIWMDCGIHAREWISPAFCQYFVKQILQEYRKGGKMVEMMKKLDFYVTPVLNVDGYVHSWLDNTVLVADGGLCGPQTRLWRKSRSPGPPGCTCEGTDLNRNFNATWGTVGVSTNCCAETYGGAGPLSEPEAAAVTRYVGQRKEDFLCFLTIHSYGQLILVPYGNPNLTAPNYQELMTVGLGAADEMKKVHGKSYKVGTSPDILYPNSGSSRDWARLSGIPFSFTFELRDNGTFGFLLPQDQIQAACEEAYSGAMHIVRYVHSKQLNAAAPAAAAASLWAALLATSVTATLVL
;
A
#
# COMPACT_ATOMS: atom_id res chain seq x y z
N MET A 1 28.72 32.56 -26.66
CA MET A 1 28.42 32.53 -28.10
C MET A 1 27.15 31.68 -28.27
N ILE A 2 25.96 32.08 -28.71
CA ILE A 2 25.42 33.15 -29.58
C ILE A 2 23.91 33.21 -29.23
N LYS A 3 23.40 34.28 -28.61
CA LYS A 3 22.40 35.27 -29.08
C LYS A 3 21.55 34.95 -30.33
N ALA A 4 20.27 35.34 -30.23
CA ALA A 4 19.40 35.94 -31.28
C ALA A 4 18.78 34.97 -32.33
N VAL A 5 17.60 35.16 -32.95
CA VAL A 5 16.53 36.19 -32.97
C VAL A 5 15.34 35.66 -33.82
N ASP A 6 14.15 36.22 -33.58
CA ASP A 6 12.89 36.35 -34.34
C ASP A 6 12.59 35.66 -35.68
N LYS A 7 11.29 35.33 -35.84
CA LYS A 7 10.27 35.88 -36.79
C LYS A 7 9.17 34.81 -36.96
N GLY A 8 7.85 35.02 -36.88
CA GLY A 8 6.99 36.18 -37.12
C GLY A 8 5.97 35.81 -38.24
N TRP A 9 4.73 36.32 -38.13
CA TRP A 9 3.59 36.31 -39.10
C TRP A 9 2.64 35.10 -39.05
N GLY A 10 1.30 35.24 -39.01
CA GLY A 10 0.44 36.41 -39.18
C GLY A 10 -1.03 36.16 -38.75
N SER A 11 -1.76 37.28 -38.67
CA SER A 11 -3.12 37.51 -38.21
C SER A 11 -4.26 37.08 -39.16
N ARG A 12 -5.45 36.75 -38.61
CA ARG A 12 -6.80 37.36 -38.87
C ARG A 12 -7.89 36.45 -38.26
N GLN A 13 -8.68 36.96 -37.29
CA GLN A 13 -10.07 37.48 -37.43
C GLN A 13 -11.06 36.40 -37.90
N THR A 14 -12.23 36.11 -37.29
CA THR A 14 -13.32 36.90 -36.66
C THR A 14 -14.30 35.86 -36.05
N GLN A 15 -15.03 36.04 -34.95
CA GLN A 15 -16.26 36.83 -34.67
C GLN A 15 -16.68 36.32 -33.26
N GLY A 16 -17.07 37.07 -32.23
CA GLY A 16 -17.80 38.34 -32.19
C GLY A 16 -19.29 38.09 -31.94
N ARG A 17 -19.73 38.03 -30.68
CA ARG A 17 -21.07 38.50 -30.23
C ARG A 17 -21.08 38.80 -28.73
N HIS A 18 -21.01 40.09 -28.44
CA HIS A 18 -21.46 40.73 -27.20
C HIS A 18 -22.98 40.89 -27.24
N THR A 19 -23.63 40.77 -26.08
CA THR A 19 -24.73 41.66 -25.67
C THR A 19 -24.68 41.82 -24.15
N THR A 20 -24.66 43.08 -23.73
CA THR A 20 -24.59 43.62 -22.37
C THR A 20 -25.84 44.50 -22.18
N LEU A 21 -26.39 44.62 -20.97
CA LEU A 21 -27.17 45.77 -20.44
C LEU A 21 -27.56 45.42 -18.98
N TRP A 22 -26.89 45.90 -17.92
CA TRP A 22 -26.80 47.24 -17.30
C TRP A 22 -28.10 47.78 -16.67
N HIS A 23 -28.03 48.13 -15.38
CA HIS A 23 -28.30 49.51 -14.94
C HIS A 23 -27.67 49.85 -13.57
N ARG A 24 -26.93 50.97 -13.58
CA ARG A 24 -26.57 51.87 -12.48
C ARG A 24 -26.85 53.28 -13.00
N THR A 25 -27.34 54.19 -12.16
CA THR A 25 -27.32 55.66 -12.35
C THR A 25 -27.75 56.29 -11.01
N LYS A 26 -27.30 57.45 -10.51
CA LYS A 26 -26.49 58.62 -10.95
C LYS A 26 -26.18 59.41 -9.62
N GLY A 27 -25.34 60.43 -9.51
CA GLY A 27 -24.64 61.35 -10.44
C GLY A 27 -23.39 61.93 -9.74
N ASP A 28 -22.38 62.41 -10.47
CA ASP A 28 -22.14 63.79 -10.97
C ASP A 28 -21.06 64.46 -10.07
N ALA A 29 -20.02 65.19 -10.48
CA ALA A 29 -19.45 65.57 -11.78
C ALA A 29 -17.99 66.10 -11.57
N ASP A 30 -17.19 66.02 -12.66
CA ASP A 30 -16.06 66.86 -13.14
C ASP A 30 -14.76 67.18 -12.34
N TYR A 31 -13.69 66.49 -12.78
CA TYR A 31 -12.46 66.94 -13.49
C TYR A 31 -11.48 68.05 -13.00
N LYS A 32 -10.21 67.58 -12.87
CA LYS A 32 -8.87 68.14 -13.24
C LYS A 32 -8.01 68.95 -12.23
N THR A 33 -6.72 68.57 -12.26
CA THR A 33 -5.45 69.34 -12.20
C THR A 33 -4.46 69.13 -11.03
N HIS A 34 -3.22 68.80 -11.44
CA HIS A 34 -1.86 69.19 -11.01
C HIS A 34 -1.35 69.14 -9.55
N GLN A 35 -0.26 68.36 -9.40
CA GLN A 35 1.08 68.67 -8.84
C GLN A 35 1.30 69.60 -7.62
N HIS A 36 2.16 69.08 -6.73
CA HIS A 36 3.28 69.72 -6.01
C HIS A 36 3.14 70.26 -4.55
N VAL A 37 3.93 69.59 -3.68
CA VAL A 37 4.79 70.02 -2.54
C VAL A 37 4.18 70.68 -1.30
N GLY A 38 4.62 70.23 -0.11
CA GLY A 38 4.63 71.07 1.10
C GLY A 38 4.91 70.33 2.40
N VAL A 39 6.05 70.62 3.03
CA VAL A 39 6.67 69.98 4.21
C VAL A 39 6.25 70.65 5.53
N SER A 40 6.13 69.89 6.64
CA SER A 40 6.52 70.26 8.03
C SER A 40 6.11 69.14 9.02
N GLY A 41 6.89 68.63 10.00
CA GLY A 41 8.27 68.91 10.44
C GLY A 41 8.68 67.99 11.61
N ALA A 42 10.01 67.76 11.73
CA ALA A 42 10.88 67.41 12.89
C ALA A 42 10.56 66.17 13.79
N ALA A 43 11.49 65.27 14.17
CA ALA A 43 12.94 65.39 14.36
C ALA A 43 13.74 64.05 14.18
N GLY A 44 14.94 64.17 13.57
CA GLY A 44 16.24 63.44 13.67
C GLY A 44 16.31 61.89 13.69
N GLY A 45 17.16 61.18 12.92
CA GLY A 45 18.26 61.57 12.02
C GLY A 45 18.87 60.34 11.27
N ASP A 46 19.59 60.65 10.18
CA ASP A 46 20.59 59.91 9.38
C ASP A 46 20.33 58.51 8.78
N ALA A 47 20.19 58.44 7.45
CA ALA A 47 21.17 57.81 6.53
C ALA A 47 20.78 57.86 5.03
N ALA A 48 21.63 58.55 4.27
CA ALA A 48 22.09 58.37 2.88
C ALA A 48 21.13 58.44 1.66
N SER A 49 21.21 59.59 0.98
CA SER A 49 21.00 59.81 -0.46
C SER A 49 22.21 59.36 -1.30
N ALA A 50 22.00 58.92 -2.55
CA ALA A 50 23.06 58.81 -3.56
C ALA A 50 22.59 59.37 -4.92
N ASP A 51 23.26 60.43 -5.36
CA ASP A 51 23.42 60.86 -6.77
C ASP A 51 24.67 60.15 -7.34
N GLY A 52 24.67 59.87 -8.65
CA GLY A 52 25.56 58.92 -9.30
C GLY A 52 26.78 59.51 -10.00
N SER A 53 27.85 58.71 -10.03
CA SER A 53 28.76 58.61 -11.17
C SER A 53 29.59 57.32 -11.08
N GLY A 54 29.53 56.49 -12.11
CA GLY A 54 30.57 55.54 -12.51
C GLY A 54 30.98 54.43 -11.52
N GLY A 55 30.38 53.25 -11.64
CA GLY A 55 30.90 52.03 -11.02
C GLY A 55 29.85 50.91 -10.99
N SER A 56 30.19 49.73 -11.48
CA SER A 56 29.33 48.55 -11.50
C SER A 56 28.92 48.10 -10.08
N GLY A 57 27.64 48.27 -9.73
CA GLY A 57 27.01 47.67 -8.55
C GLY A 57 25.49 47.92 -8.53
N GLU A 58 24.68 46.88 -8.72
CA GLU A 58 23.23 46.94 -8.46
C GLU A 58 23.01 47.13 -6.94
N VAL A 59 22.65 48.33 -6.50
CA VAL A 59 22.19 48.55 -5.11
C VAL A 59 20.66 48.53 -5.10
N SER A 60 20.05 47.50 -4.51
CA SER A 60 18.60 47.48 -4.23
C SER A 60 18.31 48.31 -2.98
N PRO A 61 17.36 49.26 -2.98
CA PRO A 61 17.08 50.11 -1.82
C PRO A 61 16.29 49.38 -0.74
N ASN A 62 16.67 49.54 0.53
CA ASN A 62 15.92 49.03 1.69
C ASN A 62 14.94 50.09 2.20
N PHE A 63 13.70 49.69 2.48
CA PHE A 63 12.61 50.58 2.87
C PHE A 63 12.37 50.52 4.37
N TYR A 64 12.53 51.66 5.05
CA TYR A 64 12.28 51.81 6.47
C TYR A 64 11.09 52.74 6.70
N LEU A 65 10.06 52.25 7.43
CA LEU A 65 8.93 53.04 7.92
C LEU A 65 8.07 53.71 6.83
N VAL A 66 7.40 52.89 6.01
CA VAL A 66 6.59 53.35 4.86
C VAL A 66 5.11 52.99 5.03
N LYS A 67 4.19 53.84 4.55
CA LYS A 67 2.74 53.56 4.47
C LYS A 67 2.24 53.76 3.03
N GLY A 68 1.46 52.81 2.53
CA GLY A 68 0.89 52.83 1.17
C GLY A 68 0.96 51.45 0.53
N ASP A 69 0.27 51.25 -0.60
CA ASP A 69 0.30 49.98 -1.32
C ASP A 69 1.48 49.95 -2.31
N PHE A 70 2.08 48.78 -2.48
CA PHE A 70 3.32 48.60 -3.24
C PHE A 70 3.09 47.69 -4.43
N TYR A 71 3.45 48.18 -5.62
CA TYR A 71 3.37 47.44 -6.87
C TYR A 71 4.75 47.39 -7.51
N LEU A 72 5.23 46.18 -7.86
CA LEU A 72 6.48 45.98 -8.61
C LEU A 72 7.72 46.57 -7.91
N VAL A 73 7.98 46.16 -6.67
CA VAL A 73 9.11 46.68 -5.86
C VAL A 73 10.15 45.59 -5.60
N LYS A 74 11.43 45.99 -5.52
CA LYS A 74 12.55 45.12 -5.08
C LYS A 74 13.31 45.79 -3.94
N GLY A 75 13.60 45.05 -2.88
CA GLY A 75 14.33 45.54 -1.69
C GLY A 75 13.69 45.03 -0.40
N ASP A 76 14.38 45.16 0.73
CA ASP A 76 13.87 44.68 2.03
C ASP A 76 12.98 45.74 2.70
N PHE A 77 11.95 45.30 3.43
CA PHE A 77 10.91 46.16 4.01
C PHE A 77 10.88 46.06 5.53
N TYR A 78 11.07 47.19 6.21
CA TYR A 78 11.08 47.28 7.67
C TYR A 78 9.99 48.22 8.16
N GLN A 79 9.07 47.71 9.00
CA GLN A 79 8.00 48.47 9.64
C GLN A 79 7.04 49.17 8.66
N VAL A 80 6.54 48.42 7.68
CA VAL A 80 5.70 48.94 6.59
C VAL A 80 4.21 48.60 6.81
N LYS A 81 3.30 49.47 6.35
CA LYS A 81 1.85 49.19 6.30
C LYS A 81 1.26 49.45 4.92
N GLY A 82 0.55 48.46 4.37
CA GLY A 82 -0.13 48.52 3.08
C GLY A 82 -0.01 47.19 2.34
N ASP A 83 -0.71 47.05 1.21
CA ASP A 83 -0.77 45.79 0.47
C ASP A 83 0.36 45.69 -0.57
N PHE A 84 0.82 44.47 -0.85
CA PHE A 84 2.00 44.22 -1.69
C PHE A 84 1.66 43.34 -2.89
N TYR A 85 1.96 43.86 -4.08
CA TYR A 85 1.70 43.20 -5.34
C TYR A 85 3.01 43.05 -6.13
N LEU A 86 3.39 41.82 -6.44
CA LEU A 86 4.53 41.50 -7.31
C LEU A 86 5.87 42.05 -6.78
N VAL A 87 6.20 41.71 -5.53
CA VAL A 87 7.37 42.25 -4.79
C VAL A 87 8.45 41.18 -4.59
N LYS A 88 9.72 41.59 -4.53
CA LYS A 88 10.84 40.72 -4.13
C LYS A 88 11.71 41.36 -3.03
N GLY A 89 11.94 40.65 -1.94
CA GLY A 89 12.76 41.09 -0.81
C GLY A 89 12.16 40.62 0.52
N ASP A 90 12.87 40.82 1.62
CA ASP A 90 12.48 40.30 2.93
C ASP A 90 11.66 41.31 3.73
N PHE A 91 10.73 40.84 4.56
CA PHE A 91 9.72 41.67 5.25
C PHE A 91 9.83 41.54 6.77
N TYR A 92 10.06 42.67 7.45
CA TYR A 92 10.22 42.75 8.89
C TYR A 92 9.17 43.68 9.51
N LYS A 93 8.31 43.15 10.38
CA LYS A 93 7.26 43.90 11.10
C LYS A 93 6.28 44.63 10.16
N VAL A 94 5.76 43.91 9.16
CA VAL A 94 4.88 44.47 8.13
C VAL A 94 3.40 44.12 8.40
N LYS A 95 2.47 45.00 8.00
CA LYS A 95 1.02 44.73 8.04
C LYS A 95 0.36 45.07 6.71
N GLY A 96 -0.37 44.12 6.13
CA GLY A 96 -1.09 44.24 4.87
C GLY A 96 -1.13 42.91 4.13
N ASP A 97 -1.87 42.82 3.04
CA ASP A 97 -2.03 41.59 2.29
C ASP A 97 -0.98 41.47 1.18
N PHE A 98 -0.61 40.25 0.83
CA PHE A 98 0.51 39.98 -0.07
C PHE A 98 0.06 39.14 -1.25
N TYR A 99 0.44 39.56 -2.46
CA TYR A 99 0.11 38.91 -3.72
C TYR A 99 1.36 38.75 -4.59
N GLN A 100 1.71 37.51 -4.94
CA GLN A 100 2.83 37.20 -5.85
C GLN A 100 4.20 37.69 -5.37
N VAL A 101 4.52 37.46 -4.09
CA VAL A 101 5.74 37.95 -3.45
C VAL A 101 6.78 36.83 -3.29
N LYS A 102 8.07 37.20 -3.35
CA LYS A 102 9.19 36.29 -3.03
C LYS A 102 10.13 36.92 -2.01
N GLY A 103 10.38 36.23 -0.92
CA GLY A 103 11.25 36.67 0.19
C GLY A 103 10.72 36.17 1.52
N ASP A 104 11.48 36.38 2.59
CA ASP A 104 11.18 35.84 3.92
C ASP A 104 10.41 36.83 4.79
N PHE A 105 9.57 36.34 5.70
CA PHE A 105 8.61 37.15 6.46
C PHE A 105 8.80 37.01 7.97
N TYR A 106 9.05 38.12 8.65
CA TYR A 106 9.32 38.18 10.08
C TYR A 106 8.34 39.12 10.80
N LYS A 107 7.53 38.57 11.72
CA LYS A 107 6.54 39.32 12.52
C LYS A 107 5.52 40.07 11.65
N VAL A 108 4.95 39.39 10.66
CA VAL A 108 4.03 39.98 9.68
C VAL A 108 2.57 39.64 10.02
N LYS A 109 1.64 40.54 9.66
CA LYS A 109 0.19 40.29 9.77
C LYS A 109 -0.55 40.66 8.49
N GLY A 110 -1.30 39.71 7.93
CA GLY A 110 -2.11 39.86 6.70
C GLY A 110 -2.16 38.54 5.94
N ASP A 111 -2.90 38.48 4.84
CA ASP A 111 -3.12 37.24 4.09
C ASP A 111 -2.14 37.09 2.92
N PHE A 112 -1.84 35.85 2.53
CA PHE A 112 -0.74 35.52 1.62
C PHE A 112 -1.20 34.70 0.41
N TYR A 113 -1.05 35.27 -0.79
CA TYR A 113 -1.49 34.67 -2.05
C TYR A 113 -0.35 34.45 -3.04
N LEU A 114 -0.08 33.19 -3.37
CA LEU A 114 0.94 32.78 -4.35
C LEU A 114 2.35 33.24 -3.96
N MET A 115 2.95 32.53 -2.98
CA MET A 115 4.20 32.96 -2.33
C MET A 115 5.35 31.95 -2.45
N LYS A 116 6.58 32.48 -2.35
CA LYS A 116 7.78 31.67 -2.10
C LYS A 116 8.72 32.35 -1.09
N GLY A 117 8.95 31.72 0.05
CA GLY A 117 9.83 32.19 1.12
C GLY A 117 9.38 31.68 2.49
N ASP A 118 10.16 31.91 3.54
CA ASP A 118 9.94 31.34 4.87
C ASP A 118 9.22 32.32 5.82
N PHE A 119 8.48 31.81 6.81
CA PHE A 119 7.57 32.58 7.65
C PHE A 119 7.86 32.42 9.14
N TYR A 120 8.12 33.53 9.83
CA TYR A 120 8.48 33.56 11.24
C TYR A 120 7.56 34.50 12.05
N LYS A 121 6.80 33.94 13.00
CA LYS A 121 5.87 34.68 13.88
C LYS A 121 4.81 35.47 13.09
N VAL A 122 4.19 34.81 12.12
CA VAL A 122 3.22 35.42 11.19
C VAL A 122 1.78 35.11 11.60
N LYS A 123 0.84 36.02 11.33
CA LYS A 123 -0.60 35.80 11.50
C LYS A 123 -1.40 36.20 10.27
N GLY A 124 -2.19 35.28 9.74
CA GLY A 124 -3.05 35.44 8.55
C GLY A 124 -3.15 34.15 7.75
N ASP A 125 -3.95 34.13 6.69
CA ASP A 125 -4.25 32.91 5.94
C ASP A 125 -3.35 32.74 4.71
N PHE A 126 -3.10 31.48 4.30
CA PHE A 126 -2.08 31.13 3.31
C PHE A 126 -2.65 30.35 2.13
N TYR A 127 -2.50 30.90 0.92
CA TYR A 127 -3.00 30.34 -0.32
C TYR A 127 -1.87 30.12 -1.34
N LEU A 128 -1.66 28.86 -1.75
CA LEU A 128 -0.65 28.48 -2.75
C LEU A 128 0.77 28.95 -2.38
N VAL A 129 1.24 28.56 -1.20
CA VAL A 129 2.52 29.01 -0.62
C VAL A 129 3.57 27.89 -0.65
N LYS A 130 4.83 28.26 -0.87
CA LYS A 130 6.00 27.38 -0.73
C LYS A 130 7.07 27.98 0.19
N GLY A 131 7.39 27.30 1.27
CA GLY A 131 8.41 27.68 2.26
C GLY A 131 8.07 27.18 3.65
N ASP A 132 8.94 27.41 4.61
CA ASP A 132 8.84 26.82 5.96
C ASP A 132 8.17 27.79 6.95
N PHE A 133 7.45 27.24 7.95
CA PHE A 133 6.58 28.00 8.85
C PHE A 133 6.97 27.82 10.32
N TYR A 134 7.24 28.93 11.01
CA TYR A 134 7.67 28.94 12.40
C TYR A 134 6.79 29.87 13.26
N LYS A 135 6.08 29.29 14.23
CA LYS A 135 5.20 30.02 15.18
C LYS A 135 4.11 30.84 14.45
N VAL A 136 3.41 30.19 13.54
CA VAL A 136 2.40 30.83 12.66
C VAL A 136 0.99 30.54 13.13
N LYS A 137 0.05 31.48 12.93
CA LYS A 137 -1.39 31.29 13.18
C LYS A 137 -2.24 31.74 12.00
N GLY A 138 -3.07 30.84 11.48
CA GLY A 138 -3.98 31.06 10.34
C GLY A 138 -4.17 29.78 9.54
N ASP A 139 -5.01 29.81 8.52
CA ASP A 139 -5.41 28.61 7.77
C ASP A 139 -4.57 28.41 6.50
N PHE A 140 -4.39 27.15 6.08
CA PHE A 140 -3.43 26.76 5.02
C PHE A 140 -4.08 26.01 3.87
N TYR A 141 -3.99 26.57 2.66
CA TYR A 141 -4.59 26.00 1.44
C TYR A 141 -3.53 25.76 0.35
N GLN A 142 -3.33 24.50 -0.01
CA GLN A 142 -2.39 24.07 -1.07
C GLN A 142 -0.93 24.53 -0.80
N VAL A 143 -0.46 24.29 0.41
CA VAL A 143 0.84 24.76 0.91
C VAL A 143 1.89 23.63 0.88
N LYS A 144 3.15 23.98 0.62
CA LYS A 144 4.27 23.04 0.70
C LYS A 144 5.47 23.61 1.49
N GLY A 145 5.92 22.90 2.51
CA GLY A 145 7.08 23.24 3.35
C GLY A 145 6.90 22.68 4.76
N ASP A 146 7.86 22.90 5.65
CA ASP A 146 7.85 22.29 6.99
C ASP A 146 7.20 23.23 8.03
N PHE A 147 6.53 22.66 9.03
CA PHE A 147 5.67 23.40 9.96
C PHE A 147 6.11 23.22 11.42
N TYR A 148 6.40 24.31 12.12
CA TYR A 148 6.87 24.32 13.50
C TYR A 148 6.02 25.23 14.39
N LYS A 149 5.32 24.65 15.38
CA LYS A 149 4.49 25.39 16.36
C LYS A 149 3.38 26.20 15.68
N VAL A 150 2.60 25.58 14.81
CA VAL A 150 1.59 26.24 13.99
C VAL A 150 0.17 25.90 14.46
N LYS A 151 -0.74 26.89 14.41
CA LYS A 151 -2.16 26.73 14.76
C LYS A 151 -3.08 27.24 13.65
N GLY A 152 -4.01 26.41 13.21
CA GLY A 152 -5.00 26.71 12.16
C GLY A 152 -5.34 25.44 11.36
N ASP A 153 -6.21 25.54 10.37
CA ASP A 153 -6.69 24.37 9.62
C ASP A 153 -5.88 24.12 8.33
N PHE A 154 -5.73 22.85 7.94
CA PHE A 154 -4.83 22.43 6.85
C PHE A 154 -5.56 21.72 5.72
N TYR A 155 -5.50 22.28 4.50
CA TYR A 155 -6.14 21.74 3.31
C TYR A 155 -5.15 21.51 2.16
N LYS A 156 -4.96 20.24 1.77
CA LYS A 156 -4.06 19.81 0.67
C LYS A 156 -2.60 20.25 0.88
N VAL A 157 -2.05 19.96 2.06
CA VAL A 157 -0.71 20.42 2.48
C VAL A 157 0.32 19.29 2.38
N LYS A 158 1.58 19.62 2.07
CA LYS A 158 2.70 18.65 2.02
C LYS A 158 3.97 19.17 2.72
N GLY A 159 4.49 18.42 3.69
CA GLY A 159 5.74 18.71 4.41
C GLY A 159 5.74 18.09 5.80
N ASP A 160 6.77 18.31 6.61
CA ASP A 160 6.88 17.71 7.94
C ASP A 160 6.27 18.62 9.02
N PHE A 161 5.63 18.02 10.03
CA PHE A 161 4.80 18.73 11.01
C PHE A 161 5.31 18.56 12.44
N TYR A 162 5.55 19.67 13.13
CA TYR A 162 6.07 19.71 14.50
C TYR A 162 5.20 20.60 15.39
N LEU A 163 4.63 20.03 16.46
CA LEU A 163 3.84 20.77 17.47
C LEU A 163 2.64 21.55 16.88
N MET A 164 1.66 20.82 16.32
CA MET A 164 0.53 21.40 15.58
C MET A 164 -0.78 21.42 16.38
N LYS A 165 -1.69 22.33 16.04
CA LYS A 165 -3.09 22.33 16.52
C LYS A 165 -4.06 22.83 15.44
N GLY A 166 -5.03 22.01 15.04
CA GLY A 166 -6.08 22.33 14.08
C GLY A 166 -6.55 21.09 13.32
N ASP A 167 -7.47 21.26 12.36
CA ASP A 167 -8.03 20.16 11.58
C ASP A 167 -7.22 19.89 10.30
N PHE A 168 -7.15 18.63 9.83
CA PHE A 168 -6.31 18.23 8.69
C PHE A 168 -7.12 17.53 7.59
N TYR A 169 -7.02 18.01 6.35
CA TYR A 169 -7.66 17.42 5.18
C TYR A 169 -6.70 17.24 4.01
N LYS A 170 -6.50 15.98 3.57
CA LYS A 170 -5.60 15.59 2.46
C LYS A 170 -4.16 16.08 2.64
N VAL A 171 -3.58 15.80 3.80
CA VAL A 171 -2.22 16.20 4.17
C VAL A 171 -1.24 15.04 3.97
N LYS A 172 -0.02 15.32 3.48
CA LYS A 172 1.02 14.31 3.25
C LYS A 172 2.35 14.73 3.88
N GLY A 173 2.82 13.99 4.89
CA GLY A 173 4.13 14.16 5.52
C GLY A 173 4.20 13.54 6.92
N ASP A 174 5.36 13.65 7.57
CA ASP A 174 5.58 13.03 8.87
C ASP A 174 5.15 13.96 10.03
N PHE A 175 4.40 13.42 10.99
CA PHE A 175 3.91 14.17 12.16
C PHE A 175 4.73 13.84 13.42
N TYR A 176 5.44 14.84 13.93
CA TYR A 176 6.25 14.78 15.13
C TYR A 176 5.55 15.51 16.27
N GLN A 177 5.16 14.73 17.30
CA GLN A 177 4.36 15.12 18.47
C GLN A 177 2.89 15.51 18.15
N VAL A 178 2.05 14.49 17.96
CA VAL A 178 0.61 14.58 18.28
C VAL A 178 0.53 14.52 19.81
N LYS A 179 0.02 15.56 20.47
CA LYS A 179 -0.24 15.52 21.91
C LYS A 179 -1.11 14.28 22.19
N GLY A 180 -0.80 13.54 23.26
CA GLY A 180 -1.57 12.35 23.64
C GLY A 180 -3.01 12.73 23.93
N GLU A 181 -3.91 12.46 22.99
CA GLU A 181 -5.35 12.60 23.17
C GLU A 181 -5.95 11.19 23.11
N SER A 182 -6.90 10.90 23.99
CA SER A 182 -7.78 9.73 23.79
C SER A 182 -8.62 10.00 22.55
N HIS A 183 -8.74 9.01 21.67
CA HIS A 183 -9.49 9.13 20.42
C HIS A 183 -10.89 8.54 20.56
N SER A 184 -11.91 9.25 20.10
CA SER A 184 -13.26 8.69 19.93
C SER A 184 -13.27 7.54 18.90
N ASN A 185 -14.33 6.73 18.87
CA ASN A 185 -14.39 5.60 17.93
C ASN A 185 -14.20 6.00 16.46
N PRO A 186 -14.84 7.07 15.93
CA PRO A 186 -14.59 7.51 14.55
C PRO A 186 -13.12 7.87 14.29
N GLN A 187 -12.44 8.51 15.26
CA GLN A 187 -11.02 8.83 15.14
C GLN A 187 -10.14 7.57 15.15
N ILE A 188 -10.54 6.53 15.90
CA ILE A 188 -9.87 5.22 15.87
C ILE A 188 -10.10 4.54 14.51
N ASP A 189 -11.32 4.57 13.97
CA ASP A 189 -11.63 4.00 12.65
C ASP A 189 -10.84 4.68 11.51
N ASP A 190 -10.75 6.01 11.55
CA ASP A 190 -9.92 6.80 10.63
C ASP A 190 -8.43 6.44 10.79
N TRP A 191 -7.96 6.30 12.03
CA TRP A 191 -6.59 5.88 12.32
C TRP A 191 -6.28 4.47 11.80
N MET A 192 -7.19 3.50 11.98
CA MET A 192 -7.03 2.14 11.46
C MET A 192 -6.93 2.17 9.92
N SER A 193 -7.80 2.93 9.27
CA SER A 193 -7.81 3.12 7.82
C SER A 193 -6.50 3.76 7.33
N GLN A 194 -6.00 4.78 8.03
CA GLN A 194 -4.75 5.45 7.69
C GLN A 194 -3.54 4.52 7.85
N ILE A 195 -3.44 3.76 8.94
CA ILE A 195 -2.34 2.80 9.15
C ILE A 195 -2.31 1.74 8.04
N LEU A 196 -3.48 1.24 7.63
CA LEU A 196 -3.61 0.29 6.53
C LEU A 196 -3.08 0.89 5.22
N MET A 197 -3.47 2.14 4.90
CA MET A 197 -3.00 2.83 3.70
C MET A 197 -1.50 3.11 3.72
N ASP A 198 -0.93 3.41 4.89
CA ASP A 198 0.48 3.72 5.05
C ASP A 198 1.39 2.46 5.08
N ASN A 199 0.82 1.28 5.35
CA ASN A 199 1.57 0.04 5.52
C ASN A 199 0.87 -1.18 4.84
N PRO A 200 0.49 -1.09 3.56
CA PRO A 200 -0.34 -2.12 2.90
C PRO A 200 0.35 -3.48 2.78
N ASP A 201 1.68 -3.53 2.87
CA ASP A 201 2.46 -4.77 2.76
C ASP A 201 2.55 -5.57 4.07
N MET A 202 2.18 -4.95 5.20
CA MET A 202 2.35 -5.53 6.54
C MET A 202 1.11 -5.47 7.42
N VAL A 203 0.22 -4.53 7.15
CA VAL A 203 -1.00 -4.33 7.92
C VAL A 203 -2.17 -4.79 7.09
N SER A 204 -3.04 -5.56 7.73
CA SER A 204 -4.38 -5.88 7.23
C SER A 204 -5.38 -5.62 8.34
N MET A 205 -6.62 -5.36 7.97
CA MET A 205 -7.73 -5.18 8.90
C MET A 205 -8.73 -6.29 8.66
N GLU A 206 -9.26 -6.85 9.73
CA GLU A 206 -10.24 -7.93 9.67
C GLU A 206 -11.37 -7.65 10.66
N ARG A 207 -12.60 -7.77 10.18
CA ARG A 207 -13.78 -7.78 11.03
C ARG A 207 -14.03 -9.19 11.51
N TYR A 208 -14.14 -9.39 12.83
CA TYR A 208 -14.34 -10.72 13.40
C TYR A 208 -15.58 -10.87 14.26
N GLY A 209 -16.33 -9.79 14.47
CA GLY A 209 -17.57 -9.81 15.22
C GLY A 209 -18.39 -8.55 15.03
N ARG A 210 -19.55 -8.54 15.67
CA ARG A 210 -20.36 -7.34 15.86
C ARG A 210 -20.77 -7.24 17.33
N THR A 211 -20.95 -6.02 17.79
CA THR A 211 -21.51 -5.71 19.10
C THR A 211 -23.02 -5.92 19.12
N TYR A 212 -23.65 -5.77 20.29
CA TYR A 212 -25.11 -5.83 20.41
C TYR A 212 -25.83 -4.79 19.52
N GLN A 213 -25.29 -3.57 19.40
CA GLN A 213 -25.85 -2.52 18.55
C GLN A 213 -25.37 -2.62 17.09
N GLU A 214 -24.94 -3.81 16.64
CA GLU A 214 -24.52 -4.10 15.26
C GLU A 214 -23.33 -3.26 14.77
N ARG A 215 -22.46 -2.78 15.67
CA ARG A 215 -21.20 -2.14 15.27
C ARG A 215 -20.14 -3.20 15.04
N ASP A 216 -19.33 -3.01 14.00
CA ASP A 216 -18.29 -3.96 13.65
C ASP A 216 -17.15 -3.96 14.69
N ILE A 217 -16.73 -5.15 15.10
CA ILE A 217 -15.54 -5.35 15.93
C ILE A 217 -14.38 -5.68 14.99
N ASN A 218 -13.48 -4.72 14.83
CA ASN A 218 -12.36 -4.80 13.92
C ASN A 218 -11.05 -5.03 14.68
N LEU A 219 -10.17 -5.82 14.09
CA LEU A 219 -8.79 -5.96 14.53
C LEU A 219 -7.81 -5.53 13.44
N ILE A 220 -6.64 -5.10 13.89
CA ILE A 220 -5.46 -4.92 13.06
C ILE A 220 -4.60 -6.17 13.16
N LYS A 221 -4.31 -6.76 12.01
CA LYS A 221 -3.33 -7.83 11.87
C LYS A 221 -2.05 -7.26 11.28
N VAL A 222 -0.98 -7.30 12.07
CA VAL A 222 0.37 -6.92 11.64
C VAL A 222 1.18 -8.19 11.37
N ASN A 223 1.47 -8.45 10.09
CA ASN A 223 2.20 -9.63 9.66
C ASN A 223 3.28 -9.30 8.61
N PHE A 224 4.30 -10.13 8.53
CA PHE A 224 5.29 -10.04 7.44
C PHE A 224 4.94 -11.04 6.34
N SER A 225 4.65 -10.57 5.12
CA SER A 225 4.60 -11.42 3.93
C SER A 225 5.99 -11.44 3.27
N SER A 226 6.56 -12.65 3.15
CA SER A 226 7.88 -12.88 2.52
C SER A 226 7.93 -12.49 1.03
N SER A 227 6.82 -12.09 0.43
CA SER A 227 6.72 -11.60 -0.94
C SER A 227 7.31 -10.19 -1.15
N SER A 228 7.64 -9.45 -0.08
CA SER A 228 8.10 -8.05 -0.19
C SER A 228 9.61 -7.83 -0.12
N PHE A 229 10.44 -8.88 0.02
CA PHE A 229 11.90 -8.72 0.09
C PHE A 229 12.69 -9.69 -0.79
N THR A 230 12.54 -9.57 -2.11
CA THR A 230 13.58 -10.07 -3.04
C THR A 230 14.64 -9.00 -3.28
N GLY A 231 15.62 -8.98 -2.37
CA GLY A 231 17.05 -8.78 -2.65
C GLY A 231 17.51 -7.65 -3.57
N ARG A 232 17.98 -6.55 -2.97
CA ARG A 232 19.22 -5.89 -3.43
C ARG A 232 20.40 -6.77 -3.02
N GLY A 233 20.72 -7.78 -3.84
CA GLY A 233 21.94 -8.57 -3.74
C GLY A 233 22.94 -8.14 -4.81
N GLN A 234 24.11 -7.67 -4.40
CA GLN A 234 25.28 -7.52 -5.26
C GLN A 234 25.66 -8.88 -5.86
N GLY A 235 25.75 -8.92 -7.19
CA GLY A 235 26.37 -10.01 -7.92
C GLY A 235 27.24 -9.41 -9.02
N GLY A 236 28.55 -9.44 -8.82
CA GLY A 236 29.54 -9.01 -9.80
C GLY A 236 29.45 -9.85 -11.07
N ALA A 237 29.55 -9.22 -12.24
CA ALA A 237 29.67 -9.91 -13.51
C ALA A 237 30.75 -9.23 -14.37
N ARG A 238 31.92 -9.86 -14.41
CA ARG A 238 32.88 -9.74 -15.52
C ARG A 238 32.48 -10.74 -16.61
N GLY A 239 32.34 -10.22 -17.83
CA GLY A 239 32.69 -10.91 -19.08
C GLY A 239 31.68 -11.90 -19.66
N GLY A 240 31.17 -11.59 -20.85
CA GLY A 240 30.52 -12.60 -21.70
C GLY A 240 29.70 -12.03 -22.84
N ARG A 241 30.24 -12.09 -24.06
CA ARG A 241 29.68 -11.58 -25.32
C ARG A 241 28.50 -12.41 -25.84
N GLY A 242 27.61 -11.73 -26.59
CA GLY A 242 26.72 -12.30 -27.60
C GLY A 242 25.25 -12.25 -27.18
N GLY A 243 24.29 -11.78 -27.97
CA GLY A 243 24.27 -11.29 -29.34
C GLY A 243 22.80 -11.05 -29.73
N GLY A 244 22.57 -10.12 -30.67
CA GLY A 244 21.38 -10.16 -31.53
C GLY A 244 20.13 -9.41 -31.07
N ARG A 245 20.13 -8.07 -31.18
CA ARG A 245 18.92 -7.35 -31.61
C ARG A 245 19.09 -6.93 -33.07
N GLY A 246 18.20 -7.46 -33.90
CA GLY A 246 18.08 -7.11 -35.31
C GLY A 246 17.84 -5.62 -35.49
N ARG A 247 18.78 -4.97 -36.17
CA ARG A 247 18.55 -3.71 -36.87
C ARG A 247 18.42 -4.07 -38.34
N VAL A 248 17.24 -3.80 -38.90
CA VAL A 248 17.02 -3.73 -40.35
C VAL A 248 17.98 -2.67 -40.88
N ARG A 249 19.12 -3.10 -41.44
CA ARG A 249 19.99 -2.25 -42.26
C ARG A 249 19.48 -2.35 -43.68
N ARG A 250 18.99 -1.23 -44.24
CA ARG A 250 19.07 -1.00 -45.69
C ARG A 250 20.51 -1.33 -46.10
N ARG A 251 20.71 -2.39 -46.90
CA ARG A 251 22.03 -2.67 -47.48
C ARG A 251 22.29 -1.58 -48.51
N ASN A 252 23.20 -0.65 -48.21
CA ASN A 252 23.80 0.18 -49.25
C ASN A 252 24.48 -0.78 -50.23
N ARG A 253 23.95 -0.85 -51.45
CA ARG A 253 24.44 -1.73 -52.51
C ARG A 253 25.75 -1.12 -53.02
N ILE A 254 26.86 -1.81 -52.82
CA ILE A 254 28.17 -1.39 -53.33
C ILE A 254 28.16 -1.64 -54.83
N THR A 255 28.39 -0.58 -55.63
CA THR A 255 28.43 -0.65 -57.09
C THR A 255 29.68 -1.38 -57.56
N ASP A 256 29.64 -1.88 -58.80
CA ASP A 256 30.78 -2.60 -59.38
C ASP A 256 31.99 -1.66 -59.59
N ASP A 257 31.77 -0.35 -59.78
CA ASP A 257 32.83 0.66 -59.85
C ASP A 257 33.59 0.77 -58.53
N ILE A 258 32.89 0.84 -57.39
CA ILE A 258 33.53 0.86 -56.07
C ILE A 258 34.30 -0.44 -55.82
N ARG A 259 33.80 -1.58 -56.32
CA ARG A 259 34.51 -2.86 -56.22
C ARG A 259 35.79 -2.85 -57.06
N ALA A 260 35.76 -2.28 -58.26
CA ALA A 260 36.94 -2.13 -59.12
C ALA A 260 38.00 -1.22 -58.49
N THR A 261 37.59 -0.05 -58.01
CA THR A 261 38.46 0.91 -57.31
C THR A 261 39.12 0.26 -56.09
N ILE A 262 38.41 -0.55 -55.31
CA ILE A 262 38.99 -1.28 -54.18
C ILE A 262 40.04 -2.32 -54.61
N VAL A 263 39.78 -3.05 -55.70
CA VAL A 263 40.73 -4.03 -56.23
C VAL A 263 42.01 -3.33 -56.67
N ASP A 264 41.89 -2.23 -57.40
CA ASP A 264 43.02 -1.43 -57.87
C ASP A 264 43.87 -0.86 -56.72
N HIS A 265 43.25 -0.23 -55.73
CA HIS A 265 43.96 0.32 -54.56
C HIS A 265 44.77 -0.74 -53.79
N VAL A 266 44.26 -1.97 -53.68
CA VAL A 266 44.91 -3.03 -52.91
C VAL A 266 45.91 -3.83 -53.74
N ILE A 267 45.59 -4.14 -55.00
CA ILE A 267 46.41 -5.02 -55.84
C ILE A 267 47.48 -4.23 -56.59
N ASN A 268 47.14 -3.07 -57.15
CA ASN A 268 48.06 -2.29 -57.99
C ASN A 268 48.81 -1.23 -57.17
N HIS A 269 48.16 -0.64 -56.16
CA HIS A 269 48.78 0.40 -55.33
C HIS A 269 49.25 -0.08 -53.95
N GLY A 270 49.18 -1.39 -53.68
CA GLY A 270 49.75 -2.02 -52.48
C GLY A 270 49.15 -1.55 -51.14
N MET A 271 47.99 -0.89 -51.15
CA MET A 271 47.40 -0.32 -49.93
C MET A 271 46.88 -1.41 -48.99
N THR A 272 46.90 -1.11 -47.69
CA THR A 272 46.28 -2.01 -46.72
C THR A 272 44.76 -2.05 -46.92
N LEU A 273 44.11 -3.17 -46.59
CA LEU A 273 42.65 -3.35 -46.73
C LEU A 273 41.84 -2.29 -45.96
N ARG A 274 42.43 -1.68 -44.93
CA ARG A 274 41.80 -0.63 -44.13
C ARG A 274 41.88 0.73 -44.82
N GLU A 275 43.03 1.07 -45.38
CA GLU A 275 43.25 2.33 -46.13
C GLU A 275 42.42 2.35 -47.40
N ALA A 276 42.41 1.24 -48.17
CA ALA A 276 41.60 1.13 -49.38
C ALA A 276 40.10 1.31 -49.07
N GLY A 277 39.61 0.72 -47.96
CA GLY A 277 38.23 0.88 -47.52
C GLY A 277 37.85 2.29 -47.08
N GLN A 278 38.81 3.09 -46.61
CA GLN A 278 38.62 4.48 -46.20
C GLN A 278 38.65 5.48 -47.37
N ARG A 279 39.21 5.10 -48.53
CA ARG A 279 39.34 5.96 -49.72
C ARG A 279 38.16 5.89 -50.69
N VAL A 280 37.22 4.98 -50.50
CA VAL A 280 35.99 4.89 -51.31
C VAL A 280 34.79 5.38 -50.53
N GLN A 281 33.83 6.03 -51.20
CA GLN A 281 32.55 6.38 -50.58
C GLN A 281 31.40 5.51 -51.12
N PRO A 282 30.54 4.97 -50.23
CA PRO A 282 30.64 5.04 -48.76
C PRO A 282 31.81 4.22 -48.22
N ASN A 283 32.44 4.70 -47.15
CA ASN A 283 33.58 4.02 -46.52
C ASN A 283 33.25 2.56 -46.21
N LEU A 284 34.09 1.66 -46.71
CA LEU A 284 33.90 0.23 -46.58
C LEU A 284 34.73 -0.33 -45.42
N SER A 285 34.14 -1.28 -44.69
CA SER A 285 34.88 -1.98 -43.64
C SER A 285 35.99 -2.84 -44.24
N ARG A 286 37.11 -3.03 -43.51
CA ARG A 286 38.21 -3.94 -43.92
C ARG A 286 37.73 -5.35 -44.29
N TYR A 287 36.64 -5.83 -43.69
CA TYR A 287 36.08 -7.15 -43.96
C TYR A 287 35.36 -7.21 -45.30
N THR A 288 34.67 -6.13 -45.66
CA THR A 288 34.01 -5.99 -46.95
C THR A 288 35.04 -5.90 -48.08
N VAL A 289 36.10 -5.11 -47.89
CA VAL A 289 37.24 -5.03 -48.80
C VAL A 289 37.92 -6.39 -48.96
N ALA A 290 38.21 -7.09 -47.85
CA ALA A 290 38.76 -8.44 -47.89
C ALA A 290 37.90 -9.43 -48.69
N SER A 291 36.57 -9.36 -48.57
CA SER A 291 35.66 -10.22 -49.33
C SER A 291 35.69 -9.92 -50.82
N ILE A 292 35.75 -8.64 -51.21
CA ILE A 292 35.82 -8.23 -52.63
C ILE A 292 37.15 -8.71 -53.24
N ILE A 293 38.27 -8.46 -52.56
CA ILE A 293 39.60 -8.92 -53.00
C ILE A 293 39.67 -10.45 -53.09
N ARG A 294 39.05 -11.17 -52.15
CA ARG A 294 38.99 -12.64 -52.20
C ARG A 294 38.20 -13.14 -53.40
N THR A 295 37.04 -12.55 -53.69
CA THR A 295 36.26 -12.92 -54.88
C THR A 295 37.03 -12.61 -56.16
N PHE A 296 37.74 -11.48 -56.22
CA PHE A 296 38.59 -11.15 -57.36
C PHE A 296 39.74 -12.16 -57.52
N ARG A 297 40.48 -12.47 -56.45
CA ARG A 297 41.58 -13.45 -56.51
C ARG A 297 41.12 -14.86 -56.88
N ASN A 298 39.93 -15.27 -56.45
CA ASN A 298 39.44 -16.63 -56.65
C ASN A 298 38.67 -16.82 -57.98
N GLU A 299 37.96 -15.78 -58.44
CA GLU A 299 37.06 -15.89 -59.60
C GLU A 299 37.44 -14.93 -60.75
N ASN A 300 38.51 -14.12 -60.59
CA ASN A 300 38.93 -13.04 -61.50
C ASN A 300 37.79 -12.10 -61.93
N ARG A 301 36.85 -11.84 -61.00
CA ARG A 301 35.58 -11.19 -61.30
C ARG A 301 35.27 -10.07 -60.32
N ILE A 302 34.88 -8.92 -60.88
CA ILE A 302 34.54 -7.72 -60.12
C ILE A 302 33.01 -7.64 -59.88
N ALA A 303 32.20 -8.02 -60.86
CA ALA A 303 30.73 -7.96 -60.82
C ALA A 303 30.07 -9.05 -59.93
N ARG A 304 28.77 -8.92 -59.63
CA ARG A 304 27.96 -9.91 -58.87
C ARG A 304 27.29 -10.94 -59.77
N ARG A 305 26.96 -12.15 -59.25
CA ARG A 305 26.25 -13.20 -60.02
C ARG A 305 24.75 -12.87 -60.13
N PRO A 306 24.07 -13.15 -61.26
CA PRO A 306 22.61 -13.04 -61.36
C PRO A 306 21.89 -14.18 -60.63
N ASP A 307 20.69 -13.90 -60.10
CA ASP A 307 19.86 -14.89 -59.38
C ASP A 307 19.09 -15.77 -60.37
N VAL A 308 19.30 -17.09 -60.33
CA VAL A 308 18.57 -18.07 -61.15
C VAL A 308 18.10 -19.22 -60.26
N GLY A 309 16.79 -19.36 -60.02
CA GLY A 309 16.27 -20.51 -59.26
C GLY A 309 14.78 -20.48 -58.90
N GLY A 310 13.92 -21.07 -59.74
CA GLY A 310 12.54 -21.44 -59.41
C GLY A 310 12.25 -22.89 -59.80
N ARG A 311 11.69 -23.69 -58.87
CA ARG A 311 11.41 -25.13 -59.04
C ARG A 311 10.16 -25.35 -59.93
N ARG A 312 10.22 -26.25 -60.94
CA ARG A 312 9.11 -26.59 -61.86
C ARG A 312 7.89 -27.18 -61.10
N ARG A 313 6.67 -26.99 -61.64
CA ARG A 313 5.41 -27.47 -61.04
C ARG A 313 5.31 -29.01 -61.11
N MET A 314 4.76 -29.62 -60.05
CA MET A 314 4.67 -31.08 -59.87
C MET A 314 3.40 -31.70 -60.45
N PHE A 315 2.28 -30.98 -60.40
CA PHE A 315 1.00 -31.39 -60.97
C PHE A 315 0.72 -30.59 -62.24
N THR A 316 0.13 -31.24 -63.24
CA THR A 316 -0.34 -30.53 -64.43
C THR A 316 -1.63 -29.76 -64.13
N PRO A 317 -1.97 -28.73 -64.92
CA PRO A 317 -3.24 -28.00 -64.78
C PRO A 317 -4.48 -28.90 -64.85
N GLU A 318 -4.40 -30.05 -65.52
CA GLU A 318 -5.49 -31.02 -65.67
C GLU A 318 -5.62 -31.94 -64.43
N GLN A 319 -4.51 -32.19 -63.72
CA GLN A 319 -4.49 -33.02 -62.52
C GLN A 319 -4.98 -32.29 -61.26
N GLU A 320 -4.75 -30.98 -61.13
CA GLU A 320 -5.14 -30.21 -59.94
C GLU A 320 -6.66 -30.21 -59.67
N PRO A 321 -7.57 -30.07 -60.67
CA PRO A 321 -9.02 -30.16 -60.46
C PRO A 321 -9.49 -31.47 -59.84
N HIS A 322 -8.86 -32.60 -60.19
CA HIS A 322 -9.22 -33.90 -59.60
C HIS A 322 -8.95 -33.94 -58.08
N ILE A 323 -7.87 -33.30 -57.62
CA ILE A 323 -7.54 -33.16 -56.20
C ILE A 323 -8.58 -32.31 -55.47
N VAL A 324 -9.07 -31.24 -56.11
CA VAL A 324 -10.13 -30.39 -55.57
C VAL A 324 -11.45 -31.15 -55.48
N ASN A 325 -11.81 -31.91 -56.51
CA ASN A 325 -13.05 -32.69 -56.54
C ASN A 325 -13.10 -33.77 -55.44
N MET A 326 -11.95 -34.34 -55.04
CA MET A 326 -11.90 -35.25 -53.88
C MET A 326 -12.35 -34.57 -52.57
N VAL A 327 -12.00 -33.29 -52.38
CA VAL A 327 -12.42 -32.52 -51.20
C VAL A 327 -13.89 -32.11 -51.30
N ILE A 328 -14.35 -31.71 -52.48
CA ILE A 328 -15.76 -31.33 -52.70
C ILE A 328 -16.68 -32.54 -52.48
N ALA A 329 -16.30 -33.72 -52.97
CA ALA A 329 -17.09 -34.94 -52.81
C ALA A 329 -17.12 -35.44 -51.35
N ASN A 330 -16.07 -35.19 -50.57
CA ASN A 330 -16.03 -35.52 -49.16
C ASN A 330 -15.31 -34.42 -48.37
N ASN A 331 -16.08 -33.47 -47.84
CA ASN A 331 -15.55 -32.34 -47.07
C ASN A 331 -14.79 -32.74 -45.79
N ALA A 332 -14.92 -33.99 -45.34
CA ALA A 332 -14.20 -34.54 -44.18
C ALA A 332 -12.90 -35.27 -44.53
N ILE A 333 -12.56 -35.39 -45.83
CA ILE A 333 -11.36 -36.10 -46.28
C ILE A 333 -10.09 -35.45 -45.74
N ARG A 334 -9.16 -36.26 -45.25
CA ARG A 334 -7.86 -35.83 -44.74
C ARG A 334 -6.84 -35.74 -45.87
N LEU A 335 -5.87 -34.83 -45.75
CA LEU A 335 -4.79 -34.70 -46.75
C LEU A 335 -4.04 -36.02 -47.03
N ARG A 336 -3.94 -36.93 -46.04
CA ARG A 336 -3.28 -38.24 -46.20
C ARG A 336 -4.10 -39.18 -47.07
N GLU A 337 -5.43 -39.10 -46.96
CA GLU A 337 -6.35 -39.90 -47.77
C GLU A 337 -6.34 -39.40 -49.22
N ILE A 338 -6.25 -38.08 -49.43
CA ILE A 338 -6.02 -37.49 -50.75
C ILE A 338 -4.68 -37.96 -51.33
N GLN A 339 -3.62 -37.93 -50.53
CA GLN A 339 -2.29 -38.41 -50.94
C GLN A 339 -2.33 -39.86 -51.40
N GLN A 340 -2.98 -40.73 -50.62
CA GLN A 340 -3.10 -42.15 -50.96
C GLN A 340 -3.88 -42.36 -52.26
N ARG A 341 -5.02 -41.66 -52.43
CA ARG A 341 -5.83 -41.72 -53.66
C ARG A 341 -5.10 -41.23 -54.91
N ILE A 342 -4.15 -40.31 -54.77
CA ILE A 342 -3.30 -39.85 -55.88
C ILE A 342 -2.26 -40.92 -56.25
N ILE A 343 -1.65 -41.57 -55.24
CA ILE A 343 -0.66 -42.62 -55.46
C ILE A 343 -1.31 -43.88 -56.06
N ASP A 344 -2.52 -44.22 -55.62
CA ASP A 344 -3.22 -45.43 -56.05
C ASP A 344 -3.88 -45.29 -57.45
N ASN A 345 -4.04 -44.07 -57.96
CA ASN A 345 -4.72 -43.81 -59.23
C ASN A 345 -3.73 -43.44 -60.35
N ASP A 346 -3.19 -44.48 -60.98
CA ASP A 346 -2.24 -44.35 -62.10
C ASP A 346 -2.92 -44.05 -63.45
N THR A 347 -4.25 -43.87 -63.49
CA THR A 347 -4.95 -43.45 -64.72
C THR A 347 -4.98 -41.93 -64.88
N ILE A 348 -5.11 -41.20 -63.77
CA ILE A 348 -5.22 -39.73 -63.76
C ILE A 348 -3.88 -39.08 -63.36
N PHE A 349 -3.16 -39.70 -62.41
CA PHE A 349 -1.92 -39.14 -61.85
C PHE A 349 -0.66 -39.84 -62.36
N GLN A 350 -0.64 -40.16 -63.66
CA GLN A 350 0.51 -40.77 -64.33
C GLN A 350 1.78 -39.96 -64.05
N ASN A 351 2.86 -40.67 -63.66
CA ASN A 351 4.18 -40.13 -63.28
C ASN A 351 4.30 -39.50 -61.88
N ILE A 352 3.30 -39.59 -61.00
CA ILE A 352 3.39 -39.08 -59.62
C ILE A 352 3.55 -40.24 -58.64
N ARG A 353 4.79 -40.69 -58.45
CA ARG A 353 5.13 -41.77 -57.52
C ARG A 353 5.17 -41.35 -56.05
N SER A 354 5.25 -40.05 -55.77
CA SER A 354 5.17 -39.50 -54.42
C SER A 354 4.74 -38.05 -54.45
N VAL A 355 3.91 -37.65 -53.48
CA VAL A 355 3.53 -36.26 -53.25
C VAL A 355 3.60 -35.97 -51.76
N SER A 356 4.10 -34.81 -51.36
CA SER A 356 4.06 -34.40 -49.95
C SER A 356 2.77 -33.67 -49.60
N MET A 357 2.38 -33.78 -48.34
CA MET A 357 1.22 -33.09 -47.76
C MET A 357 1.26 -31.57 -47.96
N SER A 358 2.46 -30.98 -47.98
CA SER A 358 2.66 -29.56 -48.20
C SER A 358 2.51 -29.16 -49.67
N VAL A 359 2.71 -30.08 -50.63
CA VAL A 359 2.36 -29.85 -52.03
C VAL A 359 0.84 -29.87 -52.18
N LEU A 360 0.15 -30.87 -51.61
CA LEU A 360 -1.33 -30.96 -51.67
C LEU A 360 -2.01 -29.75 -51.04
N SER A 361 -1.55 -29.34 -49.86
CA SER A 361 -2.04 -28.13 -49.19
C SER A 361 -1.86 -26.87 -50.06
N ARG A 362 -0.74 -26.76 -50.78
CA ARG A 362 -0.49 -25.64 -51.71
C ARG A 362 -1.37 -25.70 -52.96
N VAL A 363 -1.62 -26.89 -53.52
CA VAL A 363 -2.54 -27.08 -54.66
C VAL A 363 -3.96 -26.67 -54.26
N LEU A 364 -4.46 -27.15 -53.12
CA LEU A 364 -5.78 -26.78 -52.60
C LEU A 364 -5.86 -25.27 -52.34
N ALA A 365 -4.86 -24.68 -51.70
CA ALA A 365 -4.84 -23.24 -51.43
C ALA A 365 -4.81 -22.40 -52.72
N ARG A 366 -4.08 -22.85 -53.75
CA ARG A 366 -4.06 -22.20 -55.07
C ARG A 366 -5.43 -22.22 -55.73
N ASN A 367 -6.14 -23.34 -55.61
CA ASN A 367 -7.52 -23.51 -56.08
C ASN A 367 -8.57 -22.98 -55.08
N ARG A 368 -8.17 -22.10 -54.15
CA ARG A 368 -9.03 -21.44 -53.15
C ARG A 368 -9.79 -22.38 -52.21
N ILE A 369 -9.34 -23.63 -52.05
CA ILE A 369 -9.86 -24.59 -51.08
C ILE A 369 -9.05 -24.51 -49.78
N ARG A 370 -9.76 -24.39 -48.65
CA ARG A 370 -9.18 -24.35 -47.30
C ARG A 370 -9.80 -25.44 -46.44
N MET A 371 -9.01 -26.43 -46.04
CA MET A 371 -9.47 -27.48 -45.14
C MET A 371 -9.42 -26.99 -43.69
N LYS A 372 -10.51 -27.15 -42.94
CA LYS A 372 -10.61 -26.79 -41.52
C LYS A 372 -10.50 -28.04 -40.65
N GLN A 373 -10.04 -27.86 -39.42
CA GLN A 373 -9.97 -28.94 -38.44
C GLN A 373 -11.39 -29.27 -37.95
N ILE A 374 -11.77 -30.54 -38.04
CA ILE A 374 -13.04 -31.05 -37.50
C ILE A 374 -12.80 -31.43 -36.03
N TYR A 375 -13.66 -30.95 -35.14
CA TYR A 375 -13.69 -31.32 -33.72
C TYR A 375 -15.08 -31.82 -33.35
N ARG A 376 -15.16 -32.75 -32.38
CA ARG A 376 -16.43 -33.22 -31.84
C ARG A 376 -16.96 -32.19 -30.83
N VAL A 377 -18.21 -31.77 -30.99
CA VAL A 377 -18.92 -30.93 -30.00
C VAL A 377 -19.65 -31.87 -29.04
N PRO A 378 -19.49 -31.75 -27.71
CA PRO A 378 -20.22 -32.62 -26.77
C PRO A 378 -21.67 -32.16 -26.69
N PHE A 379 -22.58 -32.91 -27.31
CA PHE A 379 -24.02 -32.63 -27.34
C PHE A 379 -24.66 -32.65 -25.94
N GLU A 380 -24.05 -33.29 -24.94
CA GLU A 380 -24.58 -33.35 -23.57
C GLU A 380 -24.60 -32.00 -22.84
N ARG A 381 -23.74 -31.04 -23.21
CA ARG A 381 -23.57 -29.77 -22.47
C ARG A 381 -24.86 -28.94 -22.36
N ASN A 382 -25.74 -29.09 -23.36
CA ASN A 382 -27.03 -28.39 -23.46
C ASN A 382 -28.22 -29.35 -23.46
N SER A 383 -28.04 -30.60 -23.04
CA SER A 383 -29.17 -31.52 -22.84
C SER A 383 -30.08 -31.02 -21.72
N GLU A 384 -31.38 -31.32 -21.81
CA GLU A 384 -32.36 -30.93 -20.78
C GLU A 384 -31.98 -31.47 -19.40
N ARG A 385 -31.46 -32.69 -19.33
CA ARG A 385 -30.93 -33.29 -18.09
C ARG A 385 -29.84 -32.42 -17.44
N VAL A 386 -28.88 -31.93 -18.21
CA VAL A 386 -27.76 -31.12 -17.68
C VAL A 386 -28.21 -29.70 -17.33
N LYS A 387 -29.20 -29.15 -18.05
CA LYS A 387 -29.82 -27.87 -17.66
C LYS A 387 -30.57 -28.01 -16.33
N GLN A 388 -31.32 -29.10 -16.16
CA GLN A 388 -32.06 -29.40 -14.93
C GLN A 388 -31.12 -29.56 -13.73
N LEU A 389 -30.03 -30.32 -13.88
CA LEU A 389 -29.02 -30.48 -12.82
C LEU A 389 -28.36 -29.15 -12.42
N ARG A 390 -28.15 -28.22 -13.37
CA ARG A 390 -27.64 -26.87 -13.05
C ARG A 390 -28.67 -26.05 -12.29
N TYR A 391 -29.95 -26.14 -12.68
CA TYR A 391 -31.03 -25.46 -12.00
C TYR A 391 -31.17 -25.95 -10.55
N GLU A 392 -31.18 -27.27 -10.34
CA GLU A 392 -31.23 -27.89 -9.01
C GLU A 392 -30.04 -27.50 -8.12
N TYR A 393 -28.82 -27.47 -8.69
CA TYR A 393 -27.64 -27.02 -7.97
C TYR A 393 -27.77 -25.56 -7.50
N VAL A 394 -28.26 -24.66 -8.37
CA VAL A 394 -28.46 -23.25 -8.01
C VAL A 394 -29.53 -23.09 -6.93
N GLN A 395 -30.65 -23.82 -7.03
CA GLN A 395 -31.69 -23.80 -6.00
C GLN A 395 -31.14 -24.26 -4.65
N ARG A 396 -30.38 -25.35 -4.62
CA ARG A 396 -29.75 -25.85 -3.40
C ARG A 396 -28.76 -24.85 -2.79
N VAL A 397 -28.00 -24.12 -3.61
CA VAL A 397 -27.11 -23.06 -3.12
C VAL A 397 -27.90 -21.89 -2.52
N MET A 398 -28.99 -21.47 -3.16
CA MET A 398 -29.84 -20.38 -2.67
C MET A 398 -30.58 -20.76 -1.36
N GLU A 399 -31.02 -22.02 -1.23
CA GLU A 399 -31.60 -22.55 0.01
C GLU A 399 -30.57 -22.58 1.15
N LEU A 400 -29.33 -22.98 0.88
CA LEU A 400 -28.24 -22.95 1.86
C LEU A 400 -27.85 -21.53 2.29
N GLU A 401 -28.00 -20.52 1.42
CA GLU A 401 -27.80 -19.10 1.78
C GLU A 401 -28.96 -18.53 2.62
N ALA A 402 -30.19 -19.01 2.42
CA ALA A 402 -31.38 -18.51 3.09
C ALA A 402 -31.48 -18.93 4.57
N ASP A 403 -30.93 -20.09 4.94
CA ASP A 403 -31.07 -20.65 6.29
C ASP A 403 -30.15 -20.02 7.35
N GLY A 404 -29.26 -19.08 6.99
CA GLY A 404 -28.49 -18.26 7.95
C GLY A 404 -27.62 -19.02 8.97
N ALA A 405 -27.57 -20.35 8.88
CA ALA A 405 -26.93 -21.25 9.82
C ALA A 405 -25.67 -21.81 9.17
N MET A 406 -24.52 -21.38 9.71
CA MET A 406 -23.15 -21.72 9.34
C MET A 406 -22.50 -20.76 8.34
N GLY A 407 -21.52 -20.00 8.83
CA GLY A 407 -20.59 -19.22 8.04
C GLY A 407 -19.71 -20.15 7.20
N HIS A 408 -20.20 -20.51 6.02
CA HIS A 408 -19.43 -21.25 5.03
C HIS A 408 -18.43 -20.31 4.35
N GLU A 409 -17.14 -20.67 4.39
CA GLU A 409 -16.12 -19.99 3.61
C GLU A 409 -16.22 -20.47 2.14
N LEU A 410 -16.77 -19.62 1.27
CA LEU A 410 -16.85 -19.93 -0.16
C LEU A 410 -15.47 -19.82 -0.81
N LEU A 411 -15.00 -20.91 -1.40
CA LEU A 411 -13.71 -20.98 -2.10
C LEU A 411 -13.90 -21.03 -3.62
N PHE A 412 -13.47 -19.99 -4.31
CA PHE A 412 -13.47 -19.91 -5.77
C PHE A 412 -12.13 -20.41 -6.31
N VAL A 413 -12.14 -21.55 -6.99
CA VAL A 413 -10.92 -22.11 -7.60
C VAL A 413 -10.96 -21.87 -9.10
N ASP A 414 -9.92 -21.23 -9.64
CA ASP A 414 -9.78 -21.01 -11.09
C ASP A 414 -8.36 -21.37 -11.57
N GLU A 415 -8.28 -21.79 -12.83
CA GLU A 415 -7.06 -22.23 -13.50
C GLU A 415 -6.69 -21.30 -14.66
N ALA A 416 -5.49 -20.72 -14.61
CA ALA A 416 -4.95 -19.86 -15.65
C ALA A 416 -3.67 -20.44 -16.26
N GLY A 417 -3.72 -20.75 -17.56
CA GLY A 417 -2.56 -21.14 -18.35
C GLY A 417 -1.76 -19.94 -18.87
N PHE A 418 -0.51 -19.81 -18.45
CA PHE A 418 0.47 -18.85 -18.93
C PHE A 418 1.48 -19.52 -19.85
N ASN A 419 1.95 -18.81 -20.87
CA ASN A 419 3.13 -19.24 -21.62
C ASN A 419 4.24 -18.23 -21.36
N LEU A 420 5.36 -18.70 -20.80
CA LEU A 420 6.45 -17.85 -20.32
C LEU A 420 7.13 -17.01 -21.43
N SER A 421 6.95 -17.40 -22.69
CA SER A 421 7.46 -16.66 -23.84
C SER A 421 6.44 -15.68 -24.44
N LYS A 422 5.16 -15.77 -24.07
CA LYS A 422 4.13 -14.83 -24.56
C LYS A 422 4.17 -13.54 -23.73
N THR A 423 4.74 -12.49 -24.29
CA THR A 423 4.53 -11.12 -23.77
C THR A 423 3.15 -10.62 -24.22
N ARG A 424 2.26 -10.29 -23.27
CA ARG A 424 0.97 -9.65 -23.57
C ARG A 424 1.25 -8.20 -23.99
N ARG A 425 0.76 -7.80 -25.18
CA ARG A 425 0.84 -6.42 -25.68
C ARG A 425 -0.52 -5.86 -26.13
N ARG A 426 -1.64 -6.40 -25.66
CA ARG A 426 -2.96 -5.80 -25.97
C ARG A 426 -3.16 -4.52 -25.15
N GLY A 427 -2.48 -3.45 -25.56
CA GLY A 427 -3.00 -2.09 -25.48
C GLY A 427 -3.80 -1.80 -26.75
N ARG A 428 -4.84 -0.97 -26.63
CA ARG A 428 -5.64 -0.47 -27.76
C ARG A 428 -4.73 0.15 -28.83
N ASN A 429 -5.01 -0.08 -30.11
CA ASN A 429 -4.39 0.65 -31.21
C ASN A 429 -5.35 1.73 -31.73
N ILE A 430 -4.82 2.82 -32.29
CA ILE A 430 -5.63 3.92 -32.84
C ILE A 430 -6.50 3.36 -33.99
N ILE A 431 -7.78 3.75 -34.03
CA ILE A 431 -8.72 3.35 -35.08
C ILE A 431 -8.11 3.69 -36.46
N GLY A 432 -8.16 2.73 -37.39
CA GLY A 432 -7.59 2.86 -38.74
C GLY A 432 -6.15 2.34 -38.91
N HIS A 433 -5.46 1.91 -37.84
CA HIS A 433 -4.10 1.39 -37.94
C HIS A 433 -4.01 -0.12 -37.66
N ARG A 434 -3.30 -0.85 -38.53
CA ARG A 434 -3.13 -2.30 -38.43
C ARG A 434 -2.37 -2.67 -37.15
N ALA A 435 -2.98 -3.49 -36.30
CA ALA A 435 -2.28 -4.04 -35.14
C ALA A 435 -1.18 -5.00 -35.60
N ILE A 436 0.09 -4.72 -35.25
CA ILE A 436 1.23 -5.59 -35.60
C ILE A 436 1.61 -6.43 -34.38
N ILE A 437 1.75 -7.74 -34.59
CA ILE A 437 2.16 -8.72 -33.59
C ILE A 437 3.66 -9.00 -33.76
N ASN A 438 4.43 -8.96 -32.68
CA ASN A 438 5.73 -9.62 -32.62
C ASN A 438 5.56 -10.92 -31.82
N VAL A 439 5.71 -12.05 -32.51
CA VAL A 439 5.71 -13.39 -31.88
C VAL A 439 7.17 -13.77 -31.65
N PRO A 440 7.62 -14.04 -30.42
CA PRO A 440 8.95 -14.61 -30.22
C PRO A 440 9.02 -16.00 -30.86
N GLY A 441 10.10 -16.28 -31.60
CA GLY A 441 10.25 -17.50 -32.39
C GLY A 441 10.44 -18.80 -31.59
N GLN A 442 10.50 -18.73 -30.27
CA GLN A 442 10.67 -19.89 -29.37
C GLN A 442 9.41 -20.10 -28.54
N ARG A 443 8.87 -21.33 -28.54
CA ARG A 443 7.80 -21.76 -27.62
C ARG A 443 8.41 -21.95 -26.23
N GLY A 444 8.26 -20.97 -25.35
CA GLY A 444 8.49 -21.16 -23.92
C GLY A 444 7.47 -22.14 -23.32
N GLY A 445 7.83 -22.75 -22.19
CA GLY A 445 6.96 -23.66 -21.46
C GLY A 445 5.60 -23.03 -21.11
N ASN A 446 4.54 -23.83 -21.15
CA ASN A 446 3.26 -23.46 -20.59
C ASN A 446 3.32 -23.74 -19.09
N ILE A 447 3.06 -22.74 -18.26
CA ILE A 447 2.82 -22.90 -16.83
C ILE A 447 1.31 -22.78 -16.63
N THR A 448 0.71 -23.74 -15.95
CA THR A 448 -0.64 -23.61 -15.43
C THR A 448 -0.55 -23.15 -13.98
N MET A 449 -1.30 -22.11 -13.63
CA MET A 449 -1.47 -21.67 -12.25
C MET A 449 -2.92 -21.91 -11.85
N CYS A 450 -3.12 -22.67 -10.78
CA CYS A 450 -4.42 -22.81 -10.12
C CYS A 450 -4.40 -21.95 -8.86
N ALA A 451 -5.44 -21.14 -8.64
CA ALA A 451 -5.56 -20.30 -7.45
C ALA A 451 -6.96 -20.45 -6.87
N ALA A 452 -7.02 -20.58 -5.55
CA ALA A 452 -8.26 -20.50 -4.78
C ALA A 452 -8.40 -19.08 -4.21
N ILE A 453 -9.61 -18.54 -4.15
CA ILE A 453 -9.92 -17.22 -3.61
C ILE A 453 -11.10 -17.37 -2.67
N SER A 454 -10.98 -16.91 -1.42
CA SER A 454 -12.14 -16.74 -0.53
C SER A 454 -12.54 -15.27 -0.42
N GLN A 455 -13.59 -15.01 0.37
CA GLN A 455 -13.96 -13.64 0.74
C GLN A 455 -12.81 -12.86 1.41
N ASN A 456 -11.79 -13.57 1.93
CA ASN A 456 -10.60 -13.00 2.56
C ASN A 456 -9.39 -12.87 1.61
N GLY A 457 -9.56 -13.15 0.32
CA GLY A 457 -8.51 -13.01 -0.71
C GLY A 457 -8.00 -14.33 -1.27
N VAL A 458 -6.83 -14.29 -1.94
CA VAL A 458 -6.24 -15.47 -2.59
C VAL A 458 -5.72 -16.45 -1.53
N ILE A 459 -6.27 -17.66 -1.53
CA ILE A 459 -5.79 -18.80 -0.77
C ILE A 459 -4.59 -19.38 -1.49
N GLY A 460 -3.41 -19.02 -0.99
CA GLY A 460 -2.19 -19.76 -1.27
C GLY A 460 -2.01 -20.85 -0.21
N GLU A 461 -1.61 -22.04 -0.63
CA GLU A 461 -0.90 -22.96 0.25
C GLU A 461 0.32 -22.19 0.79
N ARG A 462 0.28 -21.76 2.05
CA ARG A 462 1.45 -21.19 2.70
C ARG A 462 2.44 -22.33 2.87
N SER A 463 3.30 -22.53 1.89
CA SER A 463 4.47 -23.43 1.94
C SER A 463 5.56 -22.92 2.89
N GLY A 464 5.18 -22.18 3.94
CA GLY A 464 6.05 -21.67 4.98
C GLY A 464 5.48 -22.09 6.33
N GLU A 465 6.37 -22.38 7.30
CA GLU A 465 5.99 -22.71 8.67
C GLU A 465 4.86 -21.79 9.17
N MET A 466 3.79 -22.39 9.72
CA MET A 466 2.69 -21.65 10.32
C MET A 466 3.24 -20.77 11.45
N LYS A 467 3.21 -19.45 11.24
CA LYS A 467 3.66 -18.49 12.23
C LYS A 467 2.78 -18.57 13.47
N LYS A 468 3.41 -18.37 14.62
CA LYS A 468 2.69 -18.19 15.87
C LYS A 468 2.18 -16.75 15.98
N ALA A 469 1.29 -16.51 16.92
CA ALA A 469 0.58 -15.24 17.05
C ALA A 469 0.58 -14.71 18.49
N ILE A 470 0.50 -13.39 18.60
CA ILE A 470 0.22 -12.68 19.84
C ILE A 470 -1.14 -12.01 19.69
N TRP A 471 -2.05 -12.26 20.62
CA TRP A 471 -3.32 -11.56 20.74
C TRP A 471 -3.19 -10.40 21.73
N MET A 472 -3.71 -9.23 21.36
CA MET A 472 -3.87 -8.08 22.24
C MET A 472 -5.26 -7.47 22.06
N ASP A 473 -6.01 -7.30 23.13
CA ASP A 473 -7.26 -6.53 23.13
C ASP A 473 -7.22 -5.37 24.12
N CYS A 474 -7.92 -4.31 23.74
CA CYS A 474 -8.08 -3.09 24.50
C CYS A 474 -9.57 -2.68 24.52
N GLY A 475 -9.92 -1.80 25.46
CA GLY A 475 -11.26 -1.21 25.52
C GLY A 475 -12.39 -2.21 25.77
N ILE A 476 -12.15 -3.28 26.53
CA ILE A 476 -13.21 -4.20 26.98
C ILE A 476 -14.14 -3.53 28.01
N HIS A 477 -13.61 -2.64 28.87
CA HIS A 477 -14.42 -1.74 29.67
C HIS A 477 -14.40 -0.33 29.05
N ALA A 478 -15.57 0.25 28.87
CA ALA A 478 -15.75 1.47 28.09
C ALA A 478 -15.01 2.71 28.65
N ARG A 479 -15.06 2.93 29.97
CA ARG A 479 -14.46 4.09 30.64
C ARG A 479 -12.92 4.12 30.66
N GLU A 480 -12.26 3.02 30.31
CA GLU A 480 -10.81 2.82 30.45
C GLU A 480 -10.05 3.36 29.24
N TRP A 481 -10.19 4.66 28.94
CA TRP A 481 -9.74 5.28 27.69
C TRP A 481 -8.23 5.18 27.40
N ILE A 482 -7.40 4.97 28.43
CA ILE A 482 -5.95 4.76 28.23
C ILE A 482 -5.65 3.41 27.56
N SER A 483 -6.53 2.42 27.69
CA SER A 483 -6.35 1.10 27.08
C SER A 483 -6.41 1.17 25.54
N PRO A 484 -7.48 1.70 24.91
CA PRO A 484 -7.48 1.93 23.45
C PRO A 484 -6.35 2.84 22.95
N ALA A 485 -5.95 3.85 23.74
CA ALA A 485 -4.82 4.70 23.40
C ALA A 485 -3.50 3.91 23.36
N PHE A 486 -3.31 2.97 24.30
CA PHE A 486 -2.16 2.08 24.31
C PHE A 486 -2.14 1.13 23.11
N CYS A 487 -3.25 0.50 22.73
CA CYS A 487 -3.27 -0.36 21.54
C CYS A 487 -2.85 0.41 20.27
N GLN A 488 -3.29 1.66 20.11
CA GLN A 488 -2.88 2.51 19.00
C GLN A 488 -1.37 2.82 19.05
N TYR A 489 -0.87 3.15 20.25
CA TYR A 489 0.55 3.39 20.47
C TYR A 489 1.39 2.13 20.18
N PHE A 490 0.95 0.97 20.63
CA PHE A 490 1.62 -0.31 20.43
C PHE A 490 1.80 -0.62 18.94
N VAL A 491 0.73 -0.53 18.15
CA VAL A 491 0.77 -0.75 16.70
C VAL A 491 1.73 0.25 16.02
N LYS A 492 1.65 1.53 16.40
CA LYS A 492 2.56 2.55 15.89
C LYS A 492 4.03 2.21 16.18
N GLN A 493 4.35 1.82 17.42
CA GLN A 493 5.71 1.51 17.82
C GLN A 493 6.27 0.27 17.13
N ILE A 494 5.50 -0.83 17.04
CA ILE A 494 5.99 -2.05 16.35
C ILE A 494 6.27 -1.79 14.87
N LEU A 495 5.45 -0.96 14.20
CA LEU A 495 5.66 -0.58 12.80
C LEU A 495 6.89 0.33 12.64
N GLN A 496 7.10 1.26 13.57
CA GLN A 496 8.29 2.11 13.59
C GLN A 496 9.56 1.29 13.81
N GLU A 497 9.56 0.37 14.78
CA GLU A 497 10.68 -0.52 15.03
C GLU A 497 10.94 -1.49 13.87
N TYR A 498 9.88 -1.97 13.20
CA TYR A 498 10.03 -2.76 11.99
C TYR A 498 10.75 -1.98 10.89
N ARG A 499 10.37 -0.71 10.65
CA ARG A 499 10.98 0.15 9.63
C ARG A 499 12.46 0.42 9.91
N LYS A 500 12.87 0.45 11.18
CA LYS A 500 14.28 0.56 11.59
C LYS A 500 15.09 -0.72 11.34
N GLY A 501 14.43 -1.86 11.17
CA GLY A 501 15.06 -3.16 10.93
C GLY A 501 15.48 -3.89 12.21
N GLY A 502 16.32 -4.92 12.06
CA GLY A 502 16.91 -5.65 13.19
C GLY A 502 15.97 -6.66 13.86
N LYS A 503 15.99 -6.70 15.20
CA LYS A 503 15.32 -7.74 16.00
C LYS A 503 13.80 -7.81 15.75
N MET A 504 13.15 -6.68 15.51
CA MET A 504 11.70 -6.64 15.24
C MET A 504 11.35 -7.37 13.93
N VAL A 505 12.14 -7.15 12.86
CA VAL A 505 11.96 -7.84 11.58
C VAL A 505 12.13 -9.35 11.74
N GLU A 506 13.18 -9.80 12.44
CA GLU A 506 13.41 -11.23 12.67
C GLU A 506 12.29 -11.88 13.50
N MET A 507 11.76 -11.17 14.48
CA MET A 507 10.62 -11.63 15.27
C MET A 507 9.34 -11.73 14.43
N MET A 508 9.04 -10.74 13.60
CA MET A 508 7.84 -10.71 12.74
C MET A 508 7.87 -11.73 11.59
N LYS A 509 9.04 -12.32 11.29
CA LYS A 509 9.11 -13.49 10.40
C LYS A 509 8.45 -14.73 11.02
N LYS A 510 8.38 -14.83 12.35
CA LYS A 510 7.87 -16.00 13.07
C LYS A 510 6.63 -15.72 13.91
N LEU A 511 6.35 -14.44 14.19
CA LEU A 511 5.21 -13.98 14.97
C LEU A 511 4.35 -12.99 14.17
N ASP A 512 3.04 -13.20 14.23
CA ASP A 512 2.03 -12.23 13.80
C ASP A 512 1.38 -11.56 15.03
N PHE A 513 0.98 -10.30 14.90
CA PHE A 513 0.27 -9.57 15.96
C PHE A 513 -1.18 -9.34 15.55
N TYR A 514 -2.12 -9.67 16.43
CA TYR A 514 -3.55 -9.40 16.29
C TYR A 514 -3.96 -8.43 17.39
N VAL A 515 -4.31 -7.21 17.03
CA VAL A 515 -4.61 -6.13 17.98
C VAL A 515 -6.04 -5.64 17.76
N THR A 516 -6.89 -5.80 18.77
CA THR A 516 -8.25 -5.22 18.80
C THR A 516 -8.20 -3.90 19.61
N PRO A 517 -8.28 -2.72 18.98
CA PRO A 517 -8.14 -1.45 19.70
C PRO A 517 -9.30 -1.15 20.65
N VAL A 518 -10.52 -1.54 20.27
CA VAL A 518 -11.74 -1.38 21.06
C VAL A 518 -12.60 -2.62 20.91
N LEU A 519 -12.70 -3.43 21.97
CA LEU A 519 -13.58 -4.60 21.98
C LEU A 519 -15.04 -4.22 22.26
N ASN A 520 -15.27 -3.39 23.28
CA ASN A 520 -16.60 -2.90 23.66
C ASN A 520 -16.93 -1.61 22.91
N VAL A 521 -17.17 -1.71 21.60
CA VAL A 521 -17.39 -0.53 20.74
C VAL A 521 -18.61 0.27 21.19
N ASP A 522 -19.72 -0.40 21.51
CA ASP A 522 -20.96 0.26 21.93
C ASP A 522 -20.78 1.00 23.25
N GLY A 523 -20.21 0.34 24.26
CA GLY A 523 -19.93 0.96 25.53
C GLY A 523 -18.93 2.10 25.38
N TYR A 524 -17.88 1.91 24.58
CA TYR A 524 -16.87 2.95 24.34
C TYR A 524 -17.54 4.20 23.77
N VAL A 525 -18.32 4.07 22.68
CA VAL A 525 -19.05 5.20 22.10
C VAL A 525 -20.02 5.82 23.08
N HIS A 526 -20.72 5.01 23.88
CA HIS A 526 -21.59 5.52 24.94
C HIS A 526 -20.82 6.40 25.92
N SER A 527 -19.59 6.02 26.30
CA SER A 527 -18.74 6.83 27.19
C SER A 527 -18.28 8.17 26.62
N TRP A 528 -18.41 8.37 25.31
CA TRP A 528 -18.11 9.63 24.62
C TRP A 528 -19.35 10.52 24.44
N LEU A 529 -20.55 10.06 24.81
CA LEU A 529 -21.77 10.86 24.71
C LEU A 529 -21.75 11.98 25.77
N ASP A 530 -22.28 13.15 25.39
CA ASP A 530 -22.16 14.44 26.07
C ASP A 530 -22.51 14.40 27.58
N ASN A 531 -21.61 14.93 28.42
CA ASN A 531 -21.81 15.15 29.86
C ASN A 531 -22.43 16.53 30.16
N THR A 532 -22.86 17.31 29.15
CA THR A 532 -23.40 18.66 29.32
C THR A 532 -24.91 18.74 29.14
N VAL A 533 -25.65 18.20 30.11
CA VAL A 533 -26.96 18.79 30.44
C VAL A 533 -26.75 19.60 31.72
N LEU A 534 -26.67 20.92 31.57
CA LEU A 534 -26.89 21.83 32.68
C LEU A 534 -28.36 21.67 33.09
N VAL A 535 -28.62 21.02 34.22
CA VAL A 535 -29.89 21.25 34.93
C VAL A 535 -29.87 22.70 35.44
N ALA A 536 -31.03 23.37 35.37
CA ALA A 536 -31.21 24.80 35.63
C ALA A 536 -30.81 25.24 37.06
N ASP A 537 -30.46 24.28 37.91
CA ASP A 537 -30.27 24.35 39.34
C ASP A 537 -28.79 24.44 39.74
N GLY A 538 -27.85 24.43 38.78
CA GLY A 538 -26.41 24.56 39.04
C GLY A 538 -25.72 23.32 39.63
N GLY A 539 -26.39 22.15 39.62
CA GLY A 539 -25.81 20.86 39.96
C GLY A 539 -25.32 20.07 38.73
N LEU A 540 -24.21 19.34 38.87
CA LEU A 540 -23.77 18.32 37.90
C LEU A 540 -24.62 17.05 38.08
N CYS A 541 -25.79 17.00 37.44
CA CYS A 541 -26.72 15.87 37.52
C CYS A 541 -27.21 15.47 36.12
N GLY A 542 -26.41 14.71 35.39
CA GLY A 542 -26.83 13.90 34.23
C GLY A 542 -26.19 12.50 34.36
N PRO A 543 -26.71 11.45 33.70
CA PRO A 543 -26.03 10.15 33.73
C PRO A 543 -24.61 10.36 33.20
N GLN A 544 -23.58 10.17 34.04
CA GLN A 544 -22.20 10.28 33.62
C GLN A 544 -21.83 9.09 32.74
N THR A 545 -22.23 9.16 31.48
CA THR A 545 -21.95 8.17 30.44
C THR A 545 -20.45 7.91 30.34
N ARG A 546 -19.62 8.93 30.60
CA ARG A 546 -18.15 8.82 30.65
C ARG A 546 -17.61 7.71 31.56
N LEU A 547 -18.31 7.40 32.65
CA LEU A 547 -17.91 6.35 33.60
C LEU A 547 -18.59 5.01 33.32
N TRP A 548 -19.29 4.88 32.18
CA TRP A 548 -19.87 3.61 31.74
C TRP A 548 -18.80 2.54 31.55
N ARG A 549 -19.10 1.31 31.98
CA ARG A 549 -18.16 0.18 31.97
C ARG A 549 -18.58 -0.93 31.02
N LYS A 550 -19.84 -1.34 31.12
CA LYS A 550 -20.41 -2.56 30.56
C LYS A 550 -20.63 -2.48 29.05
N SER A 551 -21.11 -3.57 28.44
CA SER A 551 -21.71 -3.55 27.09
C SER A 551 -22.98 -2.68 27.07
N ARG A 552 -23.71 -2.68 25.95
CA ARG A 552 -24.98 -1.94 25.77
C ARG A 552 -26.16 -2.83 25.41
N SER A 553 -26.08 -4.13 25.74
CA SER A 553 -27.21 -5.06 25.63
C SER A 553 -28.32 -4.72 26.64
N PRO A 554 -29.59 -5.02 26.34
CA PRO A 554 -30.67 -4.86 27.29
C PRO A 554 -30.52 -5.87 28.44
N GLY A 555 -30.99 -5.48 29.63
CA GLY A 555 -31.13 -6.43 30.73
C GLY A 555 -32.12 -7.55 30.42
N PRO A 556 -32.11 -8.65 31.20
CA PRO A 556 -33.10 -9.72 31.09
C PRO A 556 -34.52 -9.20 31.37
N PRO A 557 -35.58 -9.93 30.97
CA PRO A 557 -36.96 -9.54 31.22
C PRO A 557 -37.19 -9.15 32.69
N GLY A 558 -37.78 -7.98 32.93
CA GLY A 558 -38.00 -7.42 34.27
C GLY A 558 -36.85 -6.57 34.82
N CYS A 559 -35.74 -6.43 34.09
CA CYS A 559 -34.65 -5.51 34.43
C CYS A 559 -34.67 -4.25 33.57
N THR A 560 -34.56 -3.08 34.20
CA THR A 560 -34.49 -1.78 33.52
C THR A 560 -33.05 -1.31 33.24
N CYS A 561 -32.05 -2.01 33.76
CA CYS A 561 -30.65 -1.69 33.56
C CYS A 561 -30.08 -2.37 32.32
N GLU A 562 -29.12 -1.72 31.68
CA GLU A 562 -28.47 -2.21 30.47
C GLU A 562 -27.03 -2.63 30.75
N GLY A 563 -26.53 -3.49 29.88
CA GLY A 563 -25.15 -3.90 29.77
C GLY A 563 -24.77 -5.05 30.69
N THR A 564 -23.80 -5.82 30.21
CA THR A 564 -23.12 -6.88 30.93
C THR A 564 -21.64 -6.52 31.07
N ASP A 565 -21.01 -6.89 32.18
CA ASP A 565 -19.56 -6.80 32.32
C ASP A 565 -18.90 -7.86 31.43
N LEU A 566 -18.34 -7.44 30.30
CA LEU A 566 -17.69 -8.33 29.35
C LEU A 566 -16.58 -9.16 30.00
N ASN A 567 -15.86 -8.62 30.99
CA ASN A 567 -14.81 -9.33 31.71
C ASN A 567 -15.36 -10.16 32.91
N ARG A 568 -16.66 -10.42 32.92
CA ARG A 568 -17.34 -11.47 33.71
C ARG A 568 -18.14 -12.43 32.83
N ASN A 569 -18.14 -12.25 31.51
CA ASN A 569 -19.00 -12.99 30.59
C ASN A 569 -18.31 -14.17 29.90
N PHE A 570 -16.99 -14.32 29.99
CA PHE A 570 -16.30 -15.46 29.36
C PHE A 570 -16.59 -16.78 30.10
N ASN A 571 -16.52 -17.90 29.38
CA ASN A 571 -16.70 -19.23 29.99
C ASN A 571 -15.44 -19.68 30.75
N ALA A 572 -15.12 -19.02 31.87
CA ALA A 572 -13.98 -19.32 32.73
C ALA A 572 -14.44 -19.38 34.19
N THR A 573 -14.87 -20.57 34.63
CA THR A 573 -15.56 -20.76 35.93
C THR A 573 -16.71 -19.75 36.13
N TRP A 574 -17.43 -19.45 35.05
CA TRP A 574 -18.41 -18.37 34.99
C TRP A 574 -19.44 -18.48 36.11
N GLY A 575 -19.80 -17.34 36.71
CA GLY A 575 -20.85 -17.30 37.73
C GLY A 575 -20.41 -17.74 39.14
N THR A 576 -19.15 -18.12 39.36
CA THR A 576 -18.74 -18.75 40.63
C THR A 576 -18.21 -17.79 41.69
N VAL A 577 -17.48 -16.73 41.31
CA VAL A 577 -16.87 -15.80 42.27
C VAL A 577 -16.70 -14.40 41.67
N GLY A 578 -16.85 -13.34 42.49
CA GLY A 578 -16.59 -11.95 42.10
C GLY A 578 -17.45 -11.42 40.94
N VAL A 579 -18.64 -12.01 40.77
CA VAL A 579 -19.61 -11.71 39.70
C VAL A 579 -20.99 -11.54 40.33
N SER A 580 -21.79 -10.62 39.79
CA SER A 580 -23.14 -10.36 40.27
C SER A 580 -24.18 -10.96 39.34
N THR A 581 -25.29 -11.45 39.91
CA THR A 581 -26.50 -11.83 39.17
C THR A 581 -27.49 -10.68 39.03
N ASN A 582 -27.28 -9.57 39.77
CA ASN A 582 -28.07 -8.36 39.61
C ASN A 582 -27.65 -7.63 38.33
N CYS A 583 -28.57 -7.55 37.36
CA CYS A 583 -28.37 -6.89 36.06
C CYS A 583 -27.95 -5.40 36.16
N CYS A 584 -28.30 -4.72 37.25
CA CYS A 584 -27.91 -3.34 37.50
C CYS A 584 -26.49 -3.19 38.06
N ALA A 585 -25.84 -4.29 38.47
CA ALA A 585 -24.48 -4.23 38.99
C ALA A 585 -23.45 -3.99 37.88
N GLU A 586 -22.38 -3.26 38.22
CA GLU A 586 -21.21 -3.04 37.35
C GLU A 586 -20.46 -4.32 36.99
N THR A 587 -20.64 -5.37 37.79
CA THR A 587 -20.04 -6.71 37.64
C THR A 587 -21.07 -7.77 37.24
N TYR A 588 -22.20 -7.35 36.66
CA TYR A 588 -23.21 -8.29 36.14
C TYR A 588 -22.59 -9.22 35.10
N GLY A 589 -22.69 -10.53 35.31
CA GLY A 589 -22.05 -11.56 34.46
C GLY A 589 -22.78 -11.90 33.16
N GLY A 590 -23.96 -11.33 32.93
CA GLY A 590 -24.83 -11.65 31.80
C GLY A 590 -25.85 -12.75 32.12
N ALA A 591 -26.72 -13.06 31.16
CA ALA A 591 -27.72 -14.13 31.29
C ALA A 591 -27.11 -15.54 31.30
N GLY A 592 -25.88 -15.67 30.79
CA GLY A 592 -25.11 -16.90 30.71
C GLY A 592 -23.68 -16.60 30.25
N PRO A 593 -22.76 -17.59 30.30
CA PRO A 593 -21.45 -17.42 29.71
C PRO A 593 -21.59 -17.17 28.21
N LEU A 594 -20.84 -16.21 27.70
CA LEU A 594 -20.83 -15.79 26.29
C LEU A 594 -22.20 -15.30 25.80
N SER A 595 -23.04 -14.76 26.69
CA SER A 595 -24.29 -14.08 26.31
C SER A 595 -24.04 -12.83 25.47
N GLU A 596 -22.89 -12.17 25.66
CA GLU A 596 -22.55 -10.94 24.96
C GLU A 596 -21.84 -11.25 23.62
N PRO A 597 -22.30 -10.66 22.51
CA PRO A 597 -21.73 -10.95 21.19
C PRO A 597 -20.26 -10.53 21.08
N GLU A 598 -19.81 -9.54 21.83
CA GLU A 598 -18.41 -9.10 21.90
C GLU A 598 -17.51 -10.19 22.51
N ALA A 599 -17.91 -10.76 23.65
CA ALA A 599 -17.18 -11.85 24.30
C ALA A 599 -17.20 -13.11 23.43
N ALA A 600 -18.36 -13.43 22.84
CA ALA A 600 -18.52 -14.55 21.92
C ALA A 600 -17.65 -14.39 20.66
N ALA A 601 -17.47 -13.18 20.15
CA ALA A 601 -16.60 -12.91 19.00
C ALA A 601 -15.14 -13.25 19.30
N VAL A 602 -14.61 -12.82 20.45
CA VAL A 602 -13.24 -13.18 20.88
C VAL A 602 -13.12 -14.69 21.07
N THR A 603 -14.07 -15.32 21.76
CA THR A 603 -14.04 -16.77 21.98
C THR A 603 -14.09 -17.57 20.68
N ARG A 604 -14.91 -17.16 19.71
CA ARG A 604 -14.96 -17.79 18.39
C ARG A 604 -13.65 -17.60 17.64
N TYR A 605 -13.20 -16.35 17.50
CA TYR A 605 -12.04 -15.99 16.69
C TYR A 605 -10.74 -16.58 17.24
N VAL A 606 -10.47 -16.41 18.53
CA VAL A 606 -9.25 -16.90 19.19
C VAL A 606 -9.38 -18.39 19.48
N GLY A 607 -10.53 -18.88 19.94
CA GLY A 607 -10.73 -20.28 20.34
C GLY A 607 -10.55 -21.28 19.19
N GLN A 608 -10.97 -20.92 17.96
CA GLN A 608 -10.77 -21.76 16.77
C GLN A 608 -9.31 -21.88 16.33
N ARG A 609 -8.44 -20.95 16.75
CA ARG A 609 -7.01 -20.89 16.41
C ARG A 609 -6.12 -20.83 17.64
N LYS A 610 -6.60 -21.35 18.77
CA LYS A 610 -5.91 -21.27 20.07
C LYS A 610 -4.49 -21.81 20.04
N GLU A 611 -4.20 -22.76 19.16
CA GLU A 611 -2.86 -23.33 18.98
C GLU A 611 -1.89 -22.39 18.26
N ASP A 612 -2.40 -21.41 17.50
CA ASP A 612 -1.59 -20.40 16.84
C ASP A 612 -1.11 -19.35 17.84
N PHE A 613 -1.89 -19.06 18.89
CA PHE A 613 -1.60 -18.01 19.86
C PHE A 613 -0.68 -18.50 20.98
N LEU A 614 0.48 -17.87 21.12
CA LEU A 614 1.38 -18.13 22.25
C LEU A 614 1.09 -17.22 23.44
N CYS A 615 0.52 -16.04 23.19
CA CYS A 615 0.26 -15.06 24.23
C CYS A 615 -1.07 -14.33 24.01
N PHE A 616 -1.79 -14.10 25.11
CA PHE A 616 -3.02 -13.33 25.19
C PHE A 616 -2.84 -12.16 26.16
N LEU A 617 -2.92 -10.93 25.67
CA LEU A 617 -2.76 -9.71 26.44
C LEU A 617 -4.08 -8.93 26.42
N THR A 618 -4.70 -8.73 27.58
CA THR A 618 -5.90 -7.89 27.70
C THR A 618 -5.57 -6.65 28.52
N ILE A 619 -5.81 -5.47 27.96
CA ILE A 619 -5.33 -4.20 28.50
C ILE A 619 -6.50 -3.42 29.10
N HIS A 620 -6.29 -2.97 30.33
CA HIS A 620 -7.26 -2.31 31.19
C HIS A 620 -6.63 -1.11 31.91
N SER A 621 -7.43 -0.41 32.70
CA SER A 621 -6.97 0.53 33.72
C SER A 621 -8.02 0.58 34.84
N TYR A 622 -7.69 0.93 36.07
CA TYR A 622 -6.42 1.41 36.57
C TYR A 622 -5.99 0.56 37.78
N GLY A 623 -4.75 0.75 38.22
CA GLY A 623 -4.23 0.11 39.43
C GLY A 623 -2.74 -0.10 39.39
N GLN A 624 -2.11 0.07 38.23
CA GLN A 624 -0.71 -0.29 37.98
C GLN A 624 -0.43 -1.74 38.38
N LEU A 625 -1.14 -2.68 37.76
CA LEU A 625 -1.04 -4.12 38.02
C LEU A 625 -0.74 -4.91 36.73
N ILE A 626 -0.06 -6.04 36.88
CA ILE A 626 0.01 -7.09 35.86
C ILE A 626 -0.55 -8.36 36.51
N LEU A 627 -1.77 -8.73 36.11
CA LEU A 627 -2.45 -9.89 36.68
C LEU A 627 -2.16 -11.14 35.87
N VAL A 628 -1.80 -12.21 36.55
CA VAL A 628 -1.67 -13.56 35.98
C VAL A 628 -2.89 -14.42 36.34
N PRO A 629 -3.19 -15.48 35.58
CA PRO A 629 -4.23 -16.42 35.93
C PRO A 629 -3.93 -17.16 37.26
N TYR A 630 -4.93 -17.56 38.04
CA TYR A 630 -6.37 -17.41 37.76
C TYR A 630 -7.03 -16.36 38.66
N GLY A 631 -8.19 -15.86 38.22
CA GLY A 631 -9.07 -15.02 39.01
C GLY A 631 -9.82 -15.79 40.09
N ASN A 632 -10.02 -17.10 39.88
CA ASN A 632 -10.65 -18.00 40.83
C ASN A 632 -9.60 -18.58 41.80
N PRO A 633 -9.73 -18.37 43.11
CA PRO A 633 -8.74 -18.81 44.10
C PRO A 633 -8.59 -20.34 44.20
N ASN A 634 -9.56 -21.10 43.66
CA ASN A 634 -9.50 -22.56 43.64
C ASN A 634 -8.71 -23.13 42.45
N LEU A 635 -8.13 -22.26 41.61
CA LEU A 635 -7.38 -22.67 40.42
C LEU A 635 -5.97 -22.08 40.42
N THR A 636 -5.00 -22.90 40.04
CA THR A 636 -3.61 -22.49 39.83
C THR A 636 -3.15 -22.87 38.43
N ALA A 637 -2.51 -21.93 37.72
CA ALA A 637 -1.96 -22.23 36.40
C ALA A 637 -0.79 -23.21 36.51
N PRO A 638 -0.72 -24.29 35.70
CA PRO A 638 0.41 -25.23 35.71
C PRO A 638 1.79 -24.58 35.54
N ASN A 639 1.86 -23.44 34.85
CA ASN A 639 3.06 -22.65 34.62
C ASN A 639 3.07 -21.34 35.44
N TYR A 640 2.41 -21.31 36.60
CA TYR A 640 2.28 -20.13 37.45
C TYR A 640 3.62 -19.43 37.74
N GLN A 641 4.64 -20.20 38.14
CA GLN A 641 5.95 -19.63 38.47
C GLN A 641 6.58 -18.90 37.27
N GLU A 642 6.42 -19.46 36.06
CA GLU A 642 6.92 -18.84 34.84
C GLU A 642 6.14 -17.56 34.49
N LEU A 643 4.82 -17.58 34.62
CA LEU A 643 3.97 -16.41 34.43
C LEU A 643 4.38 -15.28 35.39
N MET A 644 4.65 -15.62 36.66
CA MET A 644 5.13 -14.65 37.65
C MET A 644 6.51 -14.09 37.29
N THR A 645 7.48 -14.93 36.91
CA THR A 645 8.82 -14.47 36.50
C THR A 645 8.73 -13.51 35.30
N VAL A 646 7.93 -13.85 34.28
CA VAL A 646 7.77 -13.03 33.08
C VAL A 646 7.01 -11.73 33.39
N GLY A 647 5.99 -11.79 34.23
CA GLY A 647 5.24 -10.61 34.67
C GLY A 647 6.09 -9.64 35.51
N LEU A 648 6.90 -10.15 36.44
CA LEU A 648 7.84 -9.35 37.24
C LEU A 648 8.90 -8.69 36.35
N GLY A 649 9.46 -9.43 35.39
CA GLY A 649 10.39 -8.88 34.41
C GLY A 649 9.75 -7.76 33.56
N ALA A 650 8.47 -7.91 33.19
CA ALA A 650 7.73 -6.84 32.52
C ALA A 650 7.55 -5.60 33.41
N ALA A 651 7.15 -5.77 34.68
CA ALA A 651 7.01 -4.67 35.62
C ALA A 651 8.33 -3.92 35.86
N ASP A 652 9.46 -4.62 35.92
CA ASP A 652 10.79 -4.02 36.04
C ASP A 652 11.16 -3.19 34.80
N GLU A 653 10.88 -3.70 33.59
CA GLU A 653 11.08 -2.95 32.34
C GLU A 653 10.18 -1.73 32.23
N MET A 654 8.95 -1.78 32.77
CA MET A 654 8.06 -0.62 32.85
C MET A 654 8.62 0.44 33.82
N LYS A 655 9.07 0.01 35.00
CA LYS A 655 9.64 0.91 36.02
C LYS A 655 10.88 1.65 35.52
N LYS A 656 11.70 1.04 34.65
CA LYS A 656 12.89 1.68 34.07
C LYS A 656 12.56 2.87 33.15
N VAL A 657 11.34 2.96 32.61
CA VAL A 657 10.98 4.00 31.63
C VAL A 657 10.66 5.33 32.34
N HIS A 658 9.65 5.36 33.22
CA HIS A 658 9.27 6.57 33.97
C HIS A 658 9.11 6.37 35.48
N GLY A 659 9.67 5.30 36.04
CA GLY A 659 9.76 5.09 37.48
C GLY A 659 8.48 4.58 38.16
N LYS A 660 7.41 4.25 37.43
CA LYS A 660 6.17 3.72 38.03
C LYS A 660 6.30 2.24 38.36
N SER A 661 5.96 1.89 39.59
CA SER A 661 5.95 0.50 40.06
C SER A 661 4.62 -0.16 39.76
N TYR A 662 4.66 -1.34 39.13
CA TYR A 662 3.50 -2.19 38.89
C TYR A 662 3.58 -3.45 39.76
N LYS A 663 2.47 -3.82 40.42
CA LYS A 663 2.42 -5.09 41.19
C LYS A 663 2.05 -6.25 40.27
N VAL A 664 2.58 -7.44 40.55
CA VAL A 664 2.36 -8.64 39.74
C VAL A 664 1.85 -9.75 40.64
N GLY A 665 0.81 -10.48 40.21
CA GLY A 665 0.18 -11.52 41.03
C GLY A 665 -1.13 -12.03 40.43
N THR A 666 -1.74 -13.02 41.08
CA THR A 666 -3.10 -13.43 40.71
C THR A 666 -4.12 -12.38 41.13
N SER A 667 -5.30 -12.37 40.51
CA SER A 667 -6.35 -11.42 40.91
C SER A 667 -6.77 -11.57 42.38
N PRO A 668 -6.99 -12.78 42.95
CA PRO A 668 -7.24 -12.96 44.38
C PRO A 668 -6.18 -12.36 45.30
N ASP A 669 -4.89 -12.49 44.95
CA ASP A 669 -3.79 -12.11 45.83
C ASP A 669 -3.57 -10.60 45.90
N ILE A 670 -3.75 -9.89 44.79
CA ILE A 670 -3.36 -8.48 44.67
C ILE A 670 -4.48 -7.52 44.23
N LEU A 671 -5.68 -8.04 43.98
CA LEU A 671 -6.84 -7.23 43.57
C LEU A 671 -8.13 -7.71 44.27
N TYR A 672 -8.82 -8.69 43.67
CA TYR A 672 -9.96 -9.41 44.23
C TYR A 672 -10.22 -10.71 43.43
N PRO A 673 -10.83 -11.73 44.04
CA PRO A 673 -11.31 -12.91 43.33
C PRO A 673 -12.35 -12.58 42.26
N ASN A 674 -12.26 -13.19 41.08
CA ASN A 674 -13.25 -13.05 40.01
C ASN A 674 -13.37 -14.31 39.13
N SER A 675 -14.45 -14.37 38.36
CA SER A 675 -14.72 -15.42 37.37
C SER A 675 -15.19 -14.79 36.07
N GLY A 676 -15.11 -15.56 34.99
CA GLY A 676 -15.56 -15.14 33.66
C GLY A 676 -14.68 -14.07 32.99
N SER A 677 -13.41 -13.96 33.39
CA SER A 677 -12.45 -13.06 32.75
C SER A 677 -11.90 -13.62 31.44
N SER A 678 -11.58 -12.73 30.49
CA SER A 678 -10.97 -13.10 29.20
C SER A 678 -9.61 -13.77 29.38
N ARG A 679 -8.80 -13.26 30.31
CA ARG A 679 -7.48 -13.78 30.69
C ARG A 679 -7.55 -15.25 31.12
N ASP A 680 -8.48 -15.56 32.03
CA ASP A 680 -8.62 -16.92 32.56
C ASP A 680 -9.18 -17.86 31.50
N TRP A 681 -10.13 -17.39 30.69
CA TRP A 681 -10.65 -18.14 29.55
C TRP A 681 -9.56 -18.50 28.55
N ALA A 682 -8.70 -17.54 28.19
CA ALA A 682 -7.59 -17.78 27.27
C ALA A 682 -6.63 -18.84 27.82
N ARG A 683 -6.32 -18.77 29.13
CA ARG A 683 -5.44 -19.74 29.78
C ARG A 683 -6.07 -21.13 29.90
N LEU A 684 -7.36 -21.22 30.24
CA LEU A 684 -8.12 -22.48 30.29
C LEU A 684 -8.28 -23.10 28.90
N SER A 685 -8.36 -22.28 27.86
CA SER A 685 -8.46 -22.74 26.47
C SER A 685 -7.17 -23.39 25.98
N GLY A 686 -6.02 -23.08 26.59
CA GLY A 686 -4.72 -23.68 26.29
C GLY A 686 -3.63 -22.69 25.89
N ILE A 687 -3.90 -21.38 25.87
CA ILE A 687 -2.87 -20.37 25.55
C ILE A 687 -1.90 -20.27 26.74
N PRO A 688 -0.59 -20.49 26.54
CA PRO A 688 0.34 -20.69 27.66
C PRO A 688 0.63 -19.40 28.45
N PHE A 689 0.68 -18.24 27.77
CA PHE A 689 0.96 -16.96 28.39
C PHE A 689 -0.26 -16.06 28.31
N SER A 690 -0.89 -15.74 29.44
CA SER A 690 -2.08 -14.88 29.49
C SER A 690 -1.89 -13.83 30.58
N PHE A 691 -2.08 -12.56 30.27
CA PHE A 691 -1.86 -11.45 31.21
C PHE A 691 -2.93 -10.38 31.06
N THR A 692 -3.33 -9.79 32.19
CA THR A 692 -4.11 -8.54 32.23
C THR A 692 -3.21 -7.41 32.68
N PHE A 693 -3.18 -6.31 31.93
CA PHE A 693 -2.51 -5.08 32.37
C PHE A 693 -3.54 -4.10 32.92
N GLU A 694 -3.41 -3.69 34.17
CA GLU A 694 -4.12 -2.54 34.72
C GLU A 694 -3.18 -1.33 34.67
N LEU A 695 -3.34 -0.46 33.67
CA LEU A 695 -2.44 0.67 33.44
C LEU A 695 -2.56 1.76 34.52
N ARG A 696 -1.90 2.91 34.27
CA ARG A 696 -1.97 4.07 35.15
C ARG A 696 -3.42 4.52 35.41
N ASP A 697 -3.69 5.13 36.55
CA ASP A 697 -2.79 5.36 37.68
C ASP A 697 -3.10 4.42 38.86
N ASN A 698 -2.79 4.82 40.10
CA ASN A 698 -3.12 4.08 41.32
C ASN A 698 -4.29 4.71 42.10
N GLY A 699 -5.15 5.48 41.42
CA GLY A 699 -6.39 6.03 41.97
C GLY A 699 -6.41 7.56 42.16
N THR A 700 -5.39 8.30 41.72
CA THR A 700 -5.41 9.77 41.81
C THR A 700 -6.44 10.36 40.84
N PHE A 701 -6.42 9.88 39.59
CA PHE A 701 -7.34 10.23 38.52
C PHE A 701 -8.22 9.03 38.13
N GLY A 702 -7.76 7.80 38.40
CA GLY A 702 -8.46 6.59 38.04
C GLY A 702 -8.72 6.53 36.53
N PHE A 703 -9.99 6.44 36.14
CA PHE A 703 -10.41 6.37 34.73
C PHE A 703 -10.36 7.71 33.98
N LEU A 704 -10.16 8.82 34.70
CA LEU A 704 -10.06 10.18 34.15
C LEU A 704 -8.60 10.63 34.03
N LEU A 705 -7.72 9.72 33.64
CA LEU A 705 -6.29 9.97 33.48
C LEU A 705 -6.03 11.17 32.54
N PRO A 706 -5.29 12.20 32.97
CA PRO A 706 -5.00 13.38 32.16
C PRO A 706 -4.28 13.05 30.85
N GLN A 707 -4.58 13.82 29.81
CA GLN A 707 -4.01 13.66 28.46
C GLN A 707 -2.47 13.71 28.43
N ASP A 708 -1.85 14.54 29.26
CA ASP A 708 -0.39 14.65 29.36
C ASP A 708 0.27 13.40 29.98
N GLN A 709 -0.49 12.53 30.64
CA GLN A 709 -0.02 11.24 31.16
C GLN A 709 -0.11 10.10 30.14
N ILE A 710 -0.87 10.26 29.04
CA ILE A 710 -1.14 9.19 28.07
C ILE A 710 0.16 8.67 27.46
N GLN A 711 1.02 9.57 26.98
CA GLN A 711 2.28 9.17 26.33
C GLN A 711 3.18 8.39 27.29
N ALA A 712 3.38 8.89 28.52
CA ALA A 712 4.20 8.22 29.52
C ALA A 712 3.64 6.84 29.90
N ALA A 713 2.33 6.73 30.09
CA ALA A 713 1.68 5.45 30.38
C ALA A 713 1.86 4.43 29.22
N CYS A 714 1.74 4.88 27.97
CA CYS A 714 1.91 4.02 26.80
C CYS A 714 3.36 3.59 26.60
N GLU A 715 4.33 4.47 26.84
CA GLU A 715 5.77 4.16 26.76
C GLU A 715 6.18 3.09 27.79
N GLU A 716 5.69 3.18 29.02
CA GLU A 716 5.86 2.14 30.05
C GLU A 716 5.24 0.83 29.58
N ALA A 717 3.94 0.84 29.29
CA ALA A 717 3.18 -0.34 28.91
C ALA A 717 3.78 -1.06 27.69
N TYR A 718 4.32 -0.31 26.73
CA TYR A 718 4.99 -0.87 25.56
C TYR A 718 6.25 -1.65 25.95
N SER A 719 7.04 -1.09 26.87
CA SER A 719 8.24 -1.76 27.41
C SER A 719 7.89 -3.09 28.09
N GLY A 720 6.87 -3.09 28.94
CA GLY A 720 6.37 -4.29 29.62
C GLY A 720 5.81 -5.33 28.64
N ALA A 721 4.91 -4.93 27.75
CA ALA A 721 4.33 -5.83 26.74
C ALA A 721 5.42 -6.45 25.85
N MET A 722 6.41 -5.65 25.42
CA MET A 722 7.50 -6.16 24.60
C MET A 722 8.47 -7.07 25.35
N HIS A 723 8.64 -6.91 26.66
CA HIS A 723 9.36 -7.89 27.48
C HIS A 723 8.71 -9.28 27.36
N ILE A 724 7.39 -9.35 27.57
CA ILE A 724 6.62 -10.60 27.47
C ILE A 724 6.72 -11.19 26.06
N VAL A 725 6.47 -10.39 25.03
CA VAL A 725 6.51 -10.85 23.63
C VAL A 725 7.90 -11.41 23.27
N ARG A 726 8.98 -10.75 23.68
CA ARG A 726 10.36 -11.22 23.42
C ARG A 726 10.66 -12.53 24.15
N TYR A 727 10.21 -12.66 25.40
CA TYR A 727 10.36 -13.90 26.17
C TYR A 727 9.67 -15.05 25.45
N VAL A 728 8.40 -14.88 25.11
CA VAL A 728 7.58 -15.89 24.42
C VAL A 728 8.19 -16.28 23.07
N HIS A 729 8.65 -15.31 22.29
CA HIS A 729 9.35 -15.56 21.02
C HIS A 729 10.61 -16.42 21.23
N SER A 730 11.45 -16.06 22.20
CA SER A 730 12.70 -16.78 22.48
C SER A 730 12.45 -18.22 22.95
N LYS A 731 11.43 -18.43 23.79
CA LYS A 731 11.02 -19.77 24.24
C LYS A 731 10.58 -20.65 23.08
N GLN A 732 9.78 -20.10 22.15
CA GLN A 732 9.34 -20.83 20.96
C GLN A 732 10.52 -21.24 20.07
N LEU A 733 11.49 -20.35 19.87
CA LEU A 733 12.72 -20.67 19.12
C LEU A 733 13.50 -21.81 19.75
N ASN A 734 13.67 -21.78 21.08
CA ASN A 734 14.43 -22.79 21.81
C ASN A 734 13.69 -24.14 21.88
N ALA A 735 12.35 -24.14 21.91
CA ALA A 735 11.55 -25.36 21.84
C ALA A 735 11.58 -26.03 20.45
N ALA A 736 11.74 -25.26 19.37
CA ALA A 736 11.83 -25.78 18.01
C ALA A 736 13.19 -26.43 17.68
N ALA A 737 14.27 -26.04 18.37
CA ALA A 737 15.62 -26.56 18.15
C ALA A 737 15.78 -28.09 18.38
N PRO A 738 15.31 -28.67 19.51
CA PRO A 738 15.40 -30.12 19.72
C PRO A 738 14.45 -30.92 18.81
N ALA A 739 13.29 -30.36 18.42
CA ALA A 739 12.37 -31.01 17.49
C ALA A 739 12.97 -31.15 16.07
N ALA A 740 13.68 -30.12 15.60
CA ALA A 740 14.43 -30.18 14.34
C ALA A 740 15.58 -31.19 14.40
N ALA A 741 16.31 -31.26 15.53
CA ALA A 741 17.37 -32.23 15.75
C ALA A 741 16.84 -33.68 15.78
N ALA A 742 15.70 -33.92 16.43
CA ALA A 742 15.04 -35.23 16.47
C ALA A 742 14.53 -35.64 15.08
N ALA A 743 13.89 -34.73 14.33
CA ALA A 743 13.46 -35.00 12.96
C ALA A 743 14.65 -35.31 12.02
N SER A 744 15.79 -34.64 12.22
CA SER A 744 17.03 -34.90 11.49
C SER A 744 17.61 -36.28 11.83
N LEU A 745 17.56 -36.67 13.11
CA LEU A 745 17.97 -37.99 13.58
C LEU A 745 17.06 -39.11 13.03
N TRP A 746 15.75 -38.90 13.00
CA TRP A 746 14.80 -39.84 12.41
C TRP A 746 14.97 -39.96 10.90
N ALA A 747 15.20 -38.85 10.19
CA ALA A 747 15.51 -38.88 8.75
C ALA A 747 16.83 -39.59 8.46
N ALA A 748 17.86 -39.40 9.30
CA ALA A 748 19.13 -40.11 9.19
C ALA A 748 18.99 -41.61 9.49
N LEU A 749 18.20 -41.99 10.50
CA LEU A 749 17.89 -43.38 10.85
C LEU A 749 17.06 -44.08 9.76
N LEU A 750 16.13 -43.38 9.13
CA LEU A 750 15.37 -43.87 7.97
C LEU A 750 16.29 -44.05 6.76
N ALA A 751 17.18 -43.08 6.48
CA ALA A 751 18.15 -43.19 5.39
C ALA A 751 19.13 -44.37 5.58
N THR A 752 19.59 -44.62 6.82
CA THR A 752 20.46 -45.78 7.11
C THR A 752 19.70 -47.10 7.04
N SER A 753 18.42 -47.14 7.41
CA SER A 753 17.58 -48.35 7.27
C SER A 753 17.32 -48.75 5.81
N VAL A 754 17.21 -47.77 4.90
CA VAL A 754 17.04 -48.00 3.45
C VAL A 754 18.34 -48.46 2.79
N THR A 755 19.51 -48.06 3.29
CA THR A 755 20.80 -48.59 2.81
C THR A 755 21.10 -50.00 3.34
N ALA A 756 20.60 -50.38 4.51
CA ALA A 756 20.80 -51.71 5.07
C ALA A 756 19.94 -52.80 4.37
N THR A 757 18.83 -52.42 3.73
CA THR A 757 17.97 -53.34 2.95
C THR A 757 18.41 -53.51 1.49
N LEU A 758 19.49 -52.86 1.06
CA LEU A 758 20.06 -52.96 -0.30
C LEU A 758 21.42 -53.70 -0.33
N VAL A 759 21.88 -54.24 0.80
CA VAL A 759 23.18 -54.97 0.93
C VAL A 759 23.02 -56.36 1.60
N LEU A 760 21.79 -56.85 1.73
CA LEU A 760 21.46 -58.27 1.99
C LEU A 760 20.58 -58.75 0.84
#